data_AF-A0A1D8AC48-F1
#
_entry.id   AF-A0A1D8AC48-F1
#
_cell.length_a   1.000
_cell.length_b   1.000
_cell.length_c   1.000
_cell.angle_alpha   90.00
_cell.angle_beta   90.00
_cell.angle_gamma   90.00
#
_symmetry.space_group_name_H-M   'P 1'
#
loop_
_entity.id
_entity.type
_entity.pdbx_description
1 polymer ?
#
loop_
_entity_poly.entity_id
_entity_poly.type
_entity_poly.pdbx_seq_one_letter_code
_entity_poly.pdbx_strand_id
1 'polypeptide(L)'
;MATQPYEQPHVASPTPIVARIPLIPPRDRAHGPLTARRLRRFYLGLAVVFALAVMPVVLRMSAQWKAFGLGLIFPGGGFLYAGGVVGVLGALASIAAFAVILFIWWARGPIIAPPGVLIGTALLSAAWIEGRGGVAFVEYALPVGVLAAFCVMALRRRTHFARQQARGEELNRVLAKAEPILRETPVEAGPEMPEGQIGEYRRMLDLALQPVDSWTGFSTGDTWQDGALRYQICTMSWNLAFGQYTQLPAFHGYLSTAQENLIRKHVDRKTWNYWFWESLWGNLKLEKNPVATDNIMLSGFMGVSLGLFETASGTSPFAGKDALTFRWDEKTAFPYSHETLMDEVVKNFRRYDIGWFPCEPRWIYSMCNLVGRTALALHDARHGTDMIGKVGDRFEQTMEQEMMMADGRVKVCTSSPFGFTVPSLSGLFGETWGIRFLTPHAPDQAERLWQVLKQDFIARRPDGTLDFKLLPLGWDTRKPANFSFAQWPELNPLTMVLWAALEMGDEEIICATRESIDAQYNPGMADALTWTRRNTVRDMVNKGLPEAWKTGPLLAEARYPETIVTRAVSDGRDLSLVLRAGQGPARVDLGFARLAPGARYRVVQTGQELQAGPDGKAALAFDLDMRSELHLVPVS
;
A
#
# COMPACT_ATOMS: atom_id res chain seq x y z
N MET A 1 -39.91 -41.36 26.69
CA MET A 1 -39.85 -40.34 25.62
C MET A 1 -38.40 -39.91 25.48
N ALA A 2 -37.69 -40.46 24.49
CA ALA A 2 -36.32 -40.06 24.18
C ALA A 2 -36.38 -38.80 23.29
N THR A 3 -35.74 -37.73 23.72
CA THR A 3 -35.59 -36.48 22.97
C THR A 3 -34.65 -36.69 21.80
N GLN A 4 -35.16 -36.55 20.57
CA GLN A 4 -34.33 -36.51 19.36
C GLN A 4 -33.41 -35.29 19.41
N PRO A 5 -32.11 -35.43 19.05
CA PRO A 5 -31.23 -34.29 18.90
C PRO A 5 -31.65 -33.47 17.67
N TYR A 6 -31.69 -32.16 17.85
CA TYR A 6 -31.92 -31.15 16.83
C TYR A 6 -30.81 -31.26 15.76
N GLU A 7 -31.13 -31.80 14.59
CA GLU A 7 -30.25 -31.72 13.42
C GLU A 7 -30.09 -30.24 13.04
N GLN A 8 -28.90 -29.69 13.30
CA GLN A 8 -28.51 -28.42 12.72
C GLN A 8 -28.50 -28.57 11.19
N PRO A 9 -29.15 -27.69 10.42
CA PRO A 9 -29.11 -27.76 8.98
C PRO A 9 -27.66 -27.71 8.51
N HIS A 10 -27.27 -28.69 7.69
CA HIS A 10 -25.99 -28.73 6.99
C HIS A 10 -25.84 -27.44 6.16
N VAL A 11 -25.16 -26.43 6.70
CA VAL A 11 -24.66 -25.31 5.91
C VAL A 11 -23.61 -25.91 4.99
N ALA A 12 -23.91 -25.98 3.69
CA ALA A 12 -22.96 -26.44 2.70
C ALA A 12 -21.64 -25.67 2.88
N SER A 13 -20.52 -26.39 3.00
CA SER A 13 -19.22 -25.75 3.11
C SER A 13 -19.03 -24.80 1.93
N PRO A 14 -18.64 -23.53 2.16
CA PRO A 14 -18.62 -22.52 1.11
C PRO A 14 -17.70 -22.95 -0.04
N THR A 15 -18.08 -22.62 -1.27
CA THR A 15 -17.38 -23.09 -2.48
C THR A 15 -16.00 -22.42 -2.60
N PRO A 16 -14.93 -23.16 -2.92
CA PRO A 16 -13.62 -22.56 -3.20
C PRO A 16 -13.68 -21.59 -4.38
N ILE A 17 -13.06 -20.41 -4.25
CA ILE A 17 -12.94 -19.43 -5.36
C ILE A 17 -12.01 -19.97 -6.45
N VAL A 18 -10.97 -20.69 -6.03
CA VAL A 18 -9.97 -21.27 -6.91
C VAL A 18 -10.03 -22.79 -6.72
N ALA A 19 -10.06 -23.55 -7.83
CA ALA A 19 -10.13 -25.01 -7.76
C ALA A 19 -8.85 -25.66 -7.21
N ARG A 20 -7.69 -25.07 -7.49
CA ARG A 20 -6.38 -25.50 -7.00
C ARG A 20 -5.40 -24.34 -6.98
N ILE A 21 -4.46 -24.36 -6.05
CA ILE A 21 -3.40 -23.34 -6.00
C ILE A 21 -2.45 -23.55 -7.18
N PRO A 22 -2.21 -22.52 -8.02
CA PRO A 22 -1.31 -22.67 -9.16
C PRO A 22 0.12 -22.89 -8.68
N LEU A 23 0.84 -23.78 -9.36
CA LEU A 23 2.26 -23.99 -9.10
C LEU A 23 3.08 -22.76 -9.55
N ILE A 24 4.27 -22.65 -8.99
CA ILE A 24 5.29 -21.69 -9.41
C ILE A 24 5.83 -22.16 -10.76
N PRO A 25 5.72 -21.35 -11.84
CA PRO A 25 6.20 -21.75 -13.15
C PRO A 25 7.74 -21.80 -13.17
N PRO A 26 8.34 -22.75 -13.89
CA PRO A 26 9.79 -22.84 -14.01
C PRO A 26 10.35 -21.60 -14.71
N ARG A 27 11.53 -21.15 -14.26
CA ARG A 27 12.23 -20.00 -14.85
C ARG A 27 13.61 -20.41 -15.32
N ASP A 28 13.96 -20.09 -16.55
CA ASP A 28 15.31 -20.29 -17.11
C ASP A 28 16.26 -19.12 -16.78
N ARG A 29 15.70 -17.95 -16.44
CA ARG A 29 16.43 -16.70 -16.20
C ARG A 29 16.00 -16.01 -14.90
N ALA A 30 16.97 -15.36 -14.26
CA ALA A 30 16.76 -14.59 -13.02
C ALA A 30 15.89 -13.34 -13.20
N HIS A 31 15.84 -12.79 -14.42
CA HIS A 31 15.14 -11.55 -14.71
C HIS A 31 14.31 -11.71 -15.98
N GLY A 32 13.16 -11.02 -16.01
CA GLY A 32 12.36 -10.90 -17.22
C GLY A 32 13.10 -10.18 -18.35
N PRO A 33 12.59 -10.25 -19.58
CA PRO A 33 13.27 -9.76 -20.77
C PRO A 33 13.58 -8.25 -20.72
N LEU A 34 12.68 -7.42 -20.18
CA LEU A 34 12.90 -5.98 -20.09
C LEU A 34 13.92 -5.65 -19.00
N THR A 35 13.76 -6.23 -17.81
CA THR A 35 14.70 -6.03 -16.71
C THR A 35 16.10 -6.48 -17.10
N ALA A 36 16.24 -7.65 -17.74
CA ALA A 36 17.51 -8.15 -18.24
C ALA A 36 18.13 -7.24 -19.32
N ARG A 37 17.32 -6.62 -20.19
CA ARG A 37 17.81 -5.66 -21.20
C ARG A 37 18.37 -4.39 -20.52
N ARG A 38 17.69 -3.87 -19.50
CA ARG A 38 18.12 -2.67 -18.76
C ARG A 38 19.39 -2.92 -17.97
N LEU A 39 19.47 -4.04 -17.24
CA LEU A 39 20.67 -4.43 -16.52
C LEU A 39 21.87 -4.60 -17.46
N ARG A 40 21.68 -5.27 -18.62
CA ARG A 40 22.75 -5.39 -19.63
C ARG A 40 23.24 -4.04 -20.14
N ARG A 41 22.32 -3.12 -20.47
CA ARG A 41 22.68 -1.75 -20.89
C ARG A 41 23.44 -1.01 -19.80
N PHE A 42 23.00 -1.12 -18.55
CA PHE A 42 23.67 -0.49 -17.42
C PHE A 42 25.09 -1.03 -17.22
N TYR A 43 25.26 -2.36 -17.17
CA TYR A 43 26.57 -2.98 -17.01
C TYR A 43 27.50 -2.72 -18.20
N LEU A 44 26.98 -2.64 -19.42
CA LEU A 44 27.76 -2.22 -20.58
C LEU A 44 28.24 -0.77 -20.43
N GLY A 45 27.37 0.14 -19.99
CA GLY A 45 27.74 1.52 -19.70
C GLY A 45 28.83 1.62 -18.63
N LEU A 46 28.71 0.86 -17.53
CA LEU A 46 29.75 0.78 -16.51
C LEU A 46 31.06 0.21 -17.06
N ALA A 47 31.01 -0.80 -17.93
CA ALA A 47 32.20 -1.38 -18.54
C ALA A 47 32.93 -0.36 -19.45
N VAL A 48 32.19 0.48 -20.19
CA VAL A 48 32.77 1.57 -20.97
C VAL A 48 33.41 2.62 -20.05
N VAL A 49 32.71 3.05 -19.00
CA VAL A 49 33.28 4.01 -18.01
C VAL A 49 34.53 3.44 -17.36
N PHE A 50 34.51 2.17 -16.96
CA PHE A 50 35.67 1.49 -16.38
C PHE A 50 36.84 1.43 -17.37
N ALA A 51 36.59 1.07 -18.63
CA ALA A 51 37.62 1.03 -19.67
C ALA A 51 38.28 2.41 -19.86
N LEU A 52 37.47 3.46 -20.01
CA LEU A 52 37.93 4.85 -20.11
C LEU A 52 38.72 5.29 -18.86
N ALA A 53 38.26 4.90 -17.67
CA ALA A 53 38.88 5.24 -16.40
C ALA A 53 40.23 4.53 -16.18
N VAL A 54 40.46 3.38 -16.81
CA VAL A 54 41.74 2.66 -16.80
C VAL A 54 42.73 3.20 -17.85
N MET A 55 42.27 3.88 -18.91
CA MET A 55 43.14 4.41 -19.97
C MET A 55 44.30 5.28 -19.46
N PRO A 56 44.12 6.21 -18.50
CA PRO A 56 45.23 6.99 -17.96
C PRO A 56 46.38 6.16 -17.36
N VAL A 57 46.06 5.01 -16.77
CA VAL A 57 47.06 4.09 -16.22
C VAL A 57 47.79 3.37 -17.36
N VAL A 58 47.04 2.82 -18.32
CA VAL A 58 47.59 2.07 -19.47
C VAL A 58 48.46 2.95 -20.37
N LEU A 59 47.99 4.16 -20.66
CA LEU A 59 48.69 5.15 -21.50
C LEU A 59 49.79 5.91 -20.74
N ARG A 60 50.03 5.57 -19.47
CA ARG A 60 51.05 6.21 -18.61
C ARG A 60 50.93 7.73 -18.59
N MET A 61 49.70 8.24 -18.49
CA MET A 61 49.41 9.67 -18.40
C MET A 61 49.88 10.26 -17.07
N SER A 62 49.73 11.57 -16.89
CA SER A 62 50.11 12.27 -15.66
C SER A 62 49.40 11.73 -14.42
N ALA A 63 50.00 11.94 -13.24
CA ALA A 63 49.43 11.50 -11.96
C ALA A 63 48.01 12.04 -11.73
N GLN A 64 47.69 13.25 -12.22
CA GLN A 64 46.36 13.84 -12.15
C GLN A 64 45.33 13.03 -12.95
N TRP A 65 45.66 12.64 -14.19
CA TRP A 65 44.77 11.81 -15.02
C TRP A 65 44.58 10.40 -14.45
N LYS A 66 45.64 9.82 -13.87
CA LYS A 66 45.56 8.54 -13.16
C LYS A 66 44.66 8.63 -11.92
N ALA A 67 44.83 9.67 -11.09
CA ALA A 67 43.98 9.91 -9.93
C ALA A 67 42.51 10.08 -10.33
N PHE A 68 42.23 10.89 -11.36
CA PHE A 68 40.89 11.06 -11.90
C PHE A 68 40.27 9.72 -12.35
N GLY A 69 40.98 8.96 -13.18
CA GLY A 69 40.53 7.65 -13.66
C GLY A 69 40.24 6.68 -12.51
N LEU A 70 41.18 6.53 -11.56
CA LEU A 70 40.98 5.67 -10.39
C LEU A 70 39.81 6.14 -9.50
N GLY A 71 39.57 7.45 -9.42
CA GLY A 71 38.40 8.04 -8.74
C GLY A 71 37.06 7.74 -9.43
N LEU A 72 37.04 7.54 -10.74
CA LEU A 72 35.84 7.11 -11.47
C LEU A 72 35.55 5.60 -11.31
N ILE A 73 36.58 4.79 -11.03
CA ILE A 73 36.43 3.35 -10.81
C ILE A 73 35.81 3.06 -9.45
N PHE A 74 36.22 3.81 -8.42
CA PHE A 74 35.78 3.60 -7.04
C PHE A 74 35.73 4.94 -6.28
N PRO A 75 34.68 5.21 -5.48
CA PRO A 75 34.60 6.42 -4.66
C PRO A 75 35.85 6.55 -3.76
N GLY A 76 36.61 7.63 -3.96
CA GLY A 76 37.86 7.86 -3.24
C GLY A 76 39.10 7.14 -3.80
N GLY A 77 38.98 6.41 -4.92
CA GLY A 77 40.09 5.68 -5.55
C GLY A 77 41.27 6.57 -5.94
N GLY A 78 41.00 7.80 -6.41
CA GLY A 78 42.05 8.77 -6.71
C GLY A 78 42.76 9.30 -5.46
N PHE A 79 42.07 9.40 -4.32
CA PHE A 79 42.70 9.77 -3.05
C PHE A 79 43.56 8.64 -2.47
N LEU A 80 43.14 7.38 -2.64
CA LEU A 80 43.97 6.22 -2.32
C LEU A 80 45.26 6.21 -3.16
N TYR A 81 45.16 6.59 -4.43
CA TYR A 81 46.33 6.74 -5.30
C TYR A 81 47.24 7.91 -4.89
N ALA A 82 46.67 9.05 -4.48
CA ALA A 82 47.45 10.19 -3.98
C ALA A 82 48.23 9.86 -2.69
N GLY A 83 47.73 8.90 -1.89
CA GLY A 83 48.41 8.39 -0.71
C GLY A 83 48.54 9.39 0.45
N GLY A 84 49.27 8.98 1.49
CA GLY A 84 49.43 9.75 2.72
C GLY A 84 48.15 9.82 3.57
N VAL A 85 48.27 10.45 4.75
CA VAL A 85 47.16 10.55 5.72
C VAL A 85 45.94 11.26 5.12
N VAL A 86 46.17 12.36 4.39
CA VAL A 86 45.09 13.12 3.74
C VAL A 86 44.43 12.31 2.63
N GLY A 87 45.17 11.51 1.87
CA GLY A 87 44.60 10.60 0.86
C GLY A 87 43.71 9.53 1.49
N VAL A 88 44.12 8.93 2.60
CA VAL A 88 43.28 7.96 3.32
C VAL A 88 42.00 8.61 3.85
N LEU A 89 42.11 9.76 4.50
CA LEU A 89 40.94 10.50 5.01
C LEU A 89 40.00 10.94 3.87
N GLY A 90 40.56 11.43 2.77
CA GLY A 90 39.79 11.81 1.57
C GLY A 90 39.07 10.62 0.94
N ALA A 91 39.70 9.44 0.91
CA ALA A 91 39.07 8.22 0.44
C ALA A 91 37.90 7.79 1.33
N LEU A 92 38.10 7.77 2.66
CA LEU A 92 37.04 7.44 3.62
C LEU A 92 35.86 8.42 3.54
N ALA A 93 36.14 9.73 3.44
CA ALA A 93 35.12 10.75 3.24
C ALA A 93 34.36 10.57 1.93
N SER A 94 35.06 10.20 0.85
CA SER A 94 34.43 9.94 -0.46
C SER A 94 33.51 8.71 -0.42
N ILE A 95 33.95 7.62 0.24
CA ILE A 95 33.13 6.42 0.44
C ILE A 95 31.89 6.75 1.28
N ALA A 96 32.06 7.49 2.37
CA ALA A 96 30.95 7.92 3.23
C ALA A 96 29.96 8.80 2.48
N ALA A 97 30.44 9.81 1.73
CA ALA A 97 29.60 10.67 0.91
C ALA A 97 28.85 9.87 -0.17
N PHE A 98 29.52 8.90 -0.80
CA PHE A 98 28.90 8.05 -1.81
C PHE A 98 27.85 7.10 -1.20
N ALA A 99 28.10 6.54 -0.01
CA ALA A 99 27.12 5.73 0.71
C ALA A 99 25.88 6.54 1.10
N VAL A 100 26.07 7.76 1.63
CA VAL A 100 24.98 8.67 1.98
C VAL A 100 24.17 9.06 0.75
N ILE A 101 24.82 9.41 -0.37
CA ILE A 101 24.10 9.83 -1.57
C ILE A 101 23.37 8.68 -2.26
N LEU A 102 23.89 7.45 -2.17
CA LEU A 102 23.17 6.26 -2.64
C LEU A 102 21.90 6.04 -1.84
N PHE A 103 21.95 6.21 -0.52
CA PHE A 103 20.76 6.15 0.33
C PHE A 103 19.74 7.22 -0.05
N ILE A 104 20.17 8.47 -0.23
CA ILE A 104 19.28 9.56 -0.65
C ILE A 104 18.69 9.32 -2.04
N TRP A 105 19.51 8.84 -3.00
CA TRP A 105 19.05 8.48 -4.35
C TRP A 105 17.97 7.42 -4.33
N TRP A 106 18.16 6.36 -3.55
CA TRP A 106 17.12 5.35 -3.36
C TRP A 106 15.88 5.93 -2.68
N ALA A 107 16.05 6.66 -1.58
CA ALA A 107 14.94 7.13 -0.75
C ALA A 107 14.11 8.26 -1.38
N ARG A 108 14.67 9.05 -2.30
CA ARG A 108 14.02 10.26 -2.84
C ARG A 108 14.09 10.40 -4.37
N GLY A 109 14.82 9.51 -5.05
CA GLY A 109 14.95 9.52 -6.50
C GLY A 109 15.99 10.43 -7.18
N PRO A 110 16.89 11.23 -6.54
CA PRO A 110 17.80 12.12 -7.27
C PRO A 110 18.86 11.38 -8.11
N ILE A 111 18.56 11.17 -9.39
CA ILE A 111 19.30 10.24 -10.27
C ILE A 111 20.74 10.67 -10.58
N ILE A 112 20.99 11.98 -10.60
CA ILE A 112 22.33 12.54 -10.91
C ILE A 112 23.25 12.61 -9.68
N ALA A 113 22.72 12.39 -8.48
CA ALA A 113 23.49 12.64 -7.26
C ALA A 113 24.62 11.62 -7.04
N PRO A 114 24.42 10.30 -7.21
CA PRO A 114 25.52 9.33 -7.15
C PRO A 114 26.66 9.60 -8.15
N PRO A 115 26.41 9.77 -9.47
CA PRO A 115 27.49 10.10 -10.40
C PRO A 115 28.12 11.47 -10.11
N GLY A 116 27.35 12.45 -9.62
CA GLY A 116 27.87 13.75 -9.20
C GLY A 116 28.90 13.66 -8.07
N VAL A 117 28.62 12.87 -7.02
CA VAL A 117 29.58 12.64 -5.92
C VAL A 117 30.81 11.86 -6.41
N LEU A 118 30.62 10.85 -7.26
CA LEU A 118 31.74 10.07 -7.82
C LEU A 118 32.68 10.95 -8.66
N ILE A 119 32.12 11.72 -9.60
CA ILE A 119 32.89 12.63 -10.46
C ILE A 119 33.53 13.75 -9.63
N GLY A 120 32.78 14.33 -8.70
CA GLY A 120 33.28 15.40 -7.83
C GLY A 120 34.48 14.95 -7.00
N THR A 121 34.39 13.78 -6.35
CA THR A 121 35.51 13.20 -5.58
C THR A 121 36.69 12.81 -6.46
N ALA A 122 36.45 12.32 -7.68
CA ALA A 122 37.50 12.06 -8.67
C ALA A 122 38.26 13.34 -9.07
N LEU A 123 37.54 14.43 -9.38
CA LEU A 123 38.12 15.73 -9.71
C LEU A 123 38.93 16.32 -8.55
N LEU A 124 38.39 16.27 -7.32
CA LEU A 124 39.08 16.75 -6.13
C LEU A 124 40.39 15.99 -5.89
N SER A 125 40.39 14.67 -6.07
CA SER A 125 41.61 13.88 -5.92
C SER A 125 42.66 14.16 -7.01
N ALA A 126 42.21 14.44 -8.24
CA ALA A 126 43.07 14.83 -9.35
C ALA A 126 43.69 16.21 -9.15
N ALA A 127 42.94 17.16 -8.58
CA ALA A 127 43.48 18.45 -8.18
C ALA A 127 44.48 18.31 -7.01
N TRP A 128 44.19 17.45 -6.03
CA TRP A 128 45.02 17.30 -4.84
C TRP A 128 46.42 16.73 -5.11
N ILE A 129 46.55 15.83 -6.09
CA ILE A 129 47.83 15.15 -6.39
C ILE A 129 48.83 16.04 -7.14
N GLU A 130 48.48 17.29 -7.48
CA GLU A 130 49.24 18.23 -8.31
C GLU A 130 50.77 18.11 -8.21
N GLY A 131 51.39 17.50 -9.23
CA GLY A 131 52.85 17.31 -9.35
C GLY A 131 53.48 16.23 -8.46
N ARG A 132 52.73 15.57 -7.58
CA ARG A 132 53.21 14.49 -6.69
C ARG A 132 53.12 13.13 -7.38
N GLY A 133 54.04 12.23 -7.01
CA GLY A 133 53.96 10.82 -7.40
C GLY A 133 52.88 10.09 -6.61
N GLY A 134 52.08 9.25 -7.27
CA GLY A 134 51.09 8.41 -6.61
C GLY A 134 51.62 7.04 -6.18
N VAL A 135 50.80 6.30 -5.43
CA VAL A 135 51.10 4.96 -4.95
C VAL A 135 50.97 3.95 -6.11
N ALA A 136 52.09 3.53 -6.69
CA ALA A 136 52.14 2.68 -7.89
C ALA A 136 51.32 1.38 -7.78
N PHE A 137 51.26 0.76 -6.60
CA PHE A 137 50.46 -0.46 -6.38
C PHE A 137 48.96 -0.23 -6.63
N VAL A 138 48.43 0.96 -6.27
CA VAL A 138 47.00 1.29 -6.41
C VAL A 138 46.57 1.35 -7.88
N GLU A 139 47.50 1.67 -8.79
CA GLU A 139 47.26 1.72 -10.24
C GLU A 139 46.70 0.39 -10.79
N TYR A 140 47.13 -0.73 -10.21
CA TYR A 140 46.73 -2.07 -10.64
C TYR A 140 45.80 -2.76 -9.65
N ALA A 141 46.03 -2.57 -8.35
CA ALA A 141 45.23 -3.21 -7.31
C ALA A 141 43.78 -2.77 -7.33
N LEU A 142 43.50 -1.49 -7.59
CA LEU A 142 42.13 -0.98 -7.57
C LEU A 142 41.30 -1.48 -8.78
N PRO A 143 41.75 -1.36 -10.05
CA PRO A 143 41.01 -1.91 -11.17
C PRO A 143 40.79 -3.43 -11.07
N VAL A 144 41.85 -4.19 -10.70
CA VAL A 144 41.75 -5.65 -10.54
C VAL A 144 40.81 -6.01 -9.39
N GLY A 145 40.88 -5.30 -8.27
CA GLY A 145 40.01 -5.51 -7.12
C GLY A 145 38.53 -5.26 -7.45
N VAL A 146 38.22 -4.20 -8.19
CA VAL A 146 36.85 -3.93 -8.66
C VAL A 146 36.37 -5.00 -9.63
N LEU A 147 37.18 -5.40 -10.62
CA LEU A 147 36.82 -6.51 -11.52
C LEU A 147 36.56 -7.81 -10.77
N ALA A 148 37.44 -8.17 -9.82
CA ALA A 148 37.26 -9.33 -8.96
C ALA A 148 35.96 -9.26 -8.16
N ALA A 149 35.63 -8.10 -7.58
CA ALA A 149 34.38 -7.88 -6.87
C ALA A 149 33.15 -8.08 -7.79
N PHE A 150 33.18 -7.57 -9.02
CA PHE A 150 32.13 -7.79 -10.01
C PHE A 150 31.98 -9.27 -10.40
N CYS A 151 33.08 -9.99 -10.60
CA CYS A 151 33.05 -11.44 -10.85
C CYS A 151 32.44 -12.21 -9.67
N VAL A 152 32.84 -11.90 -8.43
CA VAL A 152 32.27 -12.50 -7.22
C VAL A 152 30.77 -12.20 -7.12
N MET A 153 30.35 -10.96 -7.38
CA MET A 153 28.92 -10.59 -7.39
C MET A 153 28.14 -11.35 -8.47
N ALA A 154 28.70 -11.53 -9.67
CA ALA A 154 28.07 -12.30 -10.74
C ALA A 154 27.90 -13.78 -10.37
N LEU A 155 28.93 -14.40 -9.76
CA LEU A 155 28.86 -15.76 -9.25
C LEU A 155 27.81 -15.89 -8.14
N ARG A 156 27.80 -14.96 -7.17
CA ARG A 156 26.80 -14.92 -6.08
C ARG A 156 25.38 -14.80 -6.62
N ARG A 157 25.15 -14.02 -7.67
CA ARG A 157 23.83 -13.91 -8.32
C ARG A 157 23.41 -15.20 -8.99
N ARG A 158 24.34 -15.88 -9.68
CA ARG A 158 24.07 -17.18 -10.31
C ARG A 158 23.73 -18.25 -9.27
N THR A 159 24.48 -18.31 -8.17
CA THR A 159 24.21 -19.26 -7.08
C THR A 159 22.92 -18.93 -6.34
N HIS A 160 22.63 -17.65 -6.10
CA HIS A 160 21.36 -17.21 -5.53
C HIS A 160 20.18 -17.62 -6.41
N PHE A 161 20.26 -17.39 -7.72
CA PHE A 161 19.21 -17.79 -8.65
C PHE A 161 18.98 -19.31 -8.65
N ALA A 162 20.05 -20.11 -8.67
CA ALA A 162 19.93 -21.57 -8.57
C ALA A 162 19.27 -22.02 -7.26
N ARG A 163 19.58 -21.36 -6.14
CA ARG A 163 18.92 -21.60 -4.85
C ARG A 163 17.43 -21.23 -4.88
N GLN A 164 17.08 -20.12 -5.52
CA GLN A 164 15.67 -19.73 -5.67
C GLN A 164 14.89 -20.73 -6.54
N GLN A 165 15.49 -21.24 -7.63
CA GLN A 165 14.87 -22.30 -8.44
C GLN A 165 14.63 -23.56 -7.61
N ALA A 166 15.66 -24.02 -6.86
CA ALA A 166 15.52 -25.18 -5.99
C ALA A 166 14.45 -24.97 -4.89
N ARG A 167 14.38 -23.77 -4.31
CA ARG A 167 13.32 -23.42 -3.35
C ARG A 167 11.94 -23.41 -4.00
N GLY A 168 11.80 -22.90 -5.23
CA GLY A 168 10.55 -22.94 -5.99
C GLY A 168 10.07 -24.36 -6.26
N GLU A 169 10.98 -25.28 -6.60
CA GLU A 169 10.66 -26.70 -6.75
C GLU A 169 10.20 -27.35 -5.45
N GLU A 170 10.82 -27.01 -4.32
CA GLU A 170 10.41 -27.46 -2.99
C GLU A 170 9.01 -26.93 -2.63
N LEU A 171 8.79 -25.63 -2.81
CA LEU A 171 7.50 -24.98 -2.57
C LEU A 171 6.41 -25.58 -3.45
N ASN A 172 6.70 -25.93 -4.70
CA ASN A 172 5.73 -26.62 -5.57
C ASN A 172 5.24 -27.96 -5.01
N ARG A 173 6.04 -28.68 -4.22
CA ARG A 173 5.58 -29.92 -3.54
C ARG A 173 4.60 -29.62 -2.42
N VAL A 174 4.75 -28.48 -1.76
CA VAL A 174 3.82 -27.99 -0.73
C VAL A 174 2.54 -27.47 -1.39
N LEU A 175 2.66 -26.60 -2.39
CA LEU A 175 1.54 -26.01 -3.14
C LEU A 175 0.66 -27.08 -3.80
N ALA A 176 1.26 -28.15 -4.34
CA ALA A 176 0.52 -29.25 -4.94
C ALA A 176 -0.39 -30.02 -3.95
N LYS A 177 -0.12 -29.91 -2.64
CA LYS A 177 -0.89 -30.56 -1.57
C LYS A 177 -1.76 -29.58 -0.79
N ALA A 178 -1.50 -28.28 -0.90
CA ALA A 178 -2.22 -27.26 -0.19
C ALA A 178 -3.61 -27.05 -0.80
N GLU A 179 -4.63 -27.00 0.04
CA GLU A 179 -5.97 -26.63 -0.39
C GLU A 179 -6.09 -25.10 -0.48
N PRO A 180 -6.72 -24.57 -1.54
CA PRO A 180 -7.11 -23.16 -1.58
C PRO A 180 -7.91 -22.79 -0.33
N ILE A 181 -7.72 -21.60 0.22
CA ILE A 181 -8.42 -21.10 1.43
C ILE A 181 -9.47 -20.04 1.14
N LEU A 182 -9.40 -19.36 -0.02
CA LEU A 182 -10.39 -18.43 -0.50
C LEU A 182 -11.70 -19.18 -0.78
N ARG A 183 -12.79 -18.62 -0.26
CA ARG A 183 -14.13 -19.22 -0.32
C ARG A 183 -15.11 -18.15 -0.77
N GLU A 184 -16.03 -18.49 -1.66
CA GLU A 184 -17.14 -17.61 -1.99
C GLU A 184 -18.07 -17.53 -0.77
N THR A 185 -18.42 -16.29 -0.41
CA THR A 185 -19.32 -16.01 0.71
C THR A 185 -20.34 -14.97 0.28
N PRO A 186 -21.59 -15.05 0.79
CA PRO A 186 -22.56 -13.97 0.67
C PRO A 186 -22.01 -12.67 1.28
N VAL A 187 -22.44 -11.54 0.74
CA VAL A 187 -22.14 -10.22 1.32
C VAL A 187 -23.16 -9.97 2.42
N GLU A 188 -22.72 -10.15 3.66
CA GLU A 188 -23.54 -9.95 4.86
C GLU A 188 -22.90 -8.94 5.80
N ALA A 189 -23.75 -8.28 6.59
CA ALA A 189 -23.32 -7.30 7.57
C ALA A 189 -22.90 -8.03 8.85
N GLY A 190 -21.74 -7.65 9.37
CA GLY A 190 -21.20 -8.17 10.61
C GLY A 190 -22.01 -7.78 11.86
N PRO A 191 -21.57 -8.28 13.02
CA PRO A 191 -22.09 -7.83 14.31
C PRO A 191 -21.74 -6.35 14.57
N GLU A 192 -22.28 -5.82 15.67
CA GLU A 192 -21.88 -4.51 16.19
C GLU A 192 -20.35 -4.42 16.34
N MET A 193 -19.79 -3.23 16.08
CA MET A 193 -18.37 -2.97 16.32
C MET A 193 -17.98 -3.31 17.77
N PRO A 194 -16.90 -4.10 18.01
CA PRO A 194 -16.36 -4.30 19.35
C PRO A 194 -15.70 -3.02 19.89
N GLU A 195 -15.47 -2.96 21.21
CA GLU A 195 -14.99 -1.76 21.91
C GLU A 195 -13.71 -1.17 21.32
N GLY A 196 -12.71 -2.01 21.01
CA GLY A 196 -11.45 -1.53 20.43
C GLY A 196 -11.64 -0.89 19.04
N GLN A 197 -12.53 -1.45 18.23
CA GLN A 197 -12.90 -0.89 16.93
C GLN A 197 -13.68 0.43 17.09
N ILE A 198 -14.59 0.53 18.07
CA ILE A 198 -15.31 1.78 18.39
C ILE A 198 -14.32 2.88 18.81
N GLY A 199 -13.31 2.56 19.62
CA GLY A 199 -12.27 3.50 20.01
C GLY A 199 -11.52 4.09 18.81
N GLU A 200 -11.07 3.22 17.91
CA GLU A 200 -10.40 3.65 16.68
C GLU A 200 -11.36 4.38 15.72
N TYR A 201 -12.62 3.96 15.64
CA TYR A 201 -13.65 4.64 14.85
C TYR A 201 -13.79 6.10 15.28
N ARG A 202 -13.94 6.35 16.58
CA ARG A 202 -14.02 7.71 17.15
C ARG A 202 -12.75 8.51 16.82
N ARG A 203 -11.57 7.92 17.00
CA ARG A 203 -10.30 8.58 16.67
C ARG A 203 -10.23 9.02 15.21
N MET A 204 -10.66 8.16 14.29
CA MET A 204 -10.70 8.50 12.85
C MET A 204 -11.73 9.59 12.56
N LEU A 205 -12.92 9.53 13.18
CA LEU A 205 -13.96 10.56 13.03
C LEU A 205 -13.50 11.92 13.57
N ASP A 206 -12.84 11.96 14.74
CA ASP A 206 -12.30 13.18 15.35
C ASP A 206 -11.26 13.88 14.45
N LEU A 207 -10.55 13.11 13.61
CA LEU A 207 -9.61 13.66 12.63
C LEU A 207 -10.29 14.05 11.32
N ALA A 208 -11.21 13.23 10.84
CA ALA A 208 -11.87 13.38 9.55
C ALA A 208 -12.93 14.51 9.54
N LEU A 209 -13.65 14.71 10.65
CA LEU A 209 -14.73 15.70 10.76
C LEU A 209 -14.24 17.13 11.07
N GLN A 210 -12.93 17.32 11.28
CA GLN A 210 -12.35 18.65 11.37
C GLN A 210 -12.53 19.42 10.06
N PRO A 211 -12.48 20.77 10.09
CA PRO A 211 -12.33 21.57 8.87
C PRO A 211 -11.23 21.00 7.96
N VAL A 212 -11.45 21.03 6.64
CA VAL A 212 -10.56 20.37 5.66
C VAL A 212 -9.12 20.88 5.76
N ASP A 213 -8.93 22.16 6.08
CA ASP A 213 -7.63 22.82 6.26
C ASP A 213 -7.00 22.64 7.65
N SER A 214 -7.72 22.04 8.62
CA SER A 214 -7.20 21.70 9.94
C SER A 214 -6.42 20.37 9.92
N TRP A 215 -5.29 20.34 10.62
CA TRP A 215 -4.39 19.18 10.71
C TRP A 215 -4.07 18.79 12.15
N THR A 216 -4.88 19.23 13.12
CA THR A 216 -4.68 18.92 14.53
C THR A 216 -4.81 17.42 14.78
N GLY A 217 -3.82 16.83 15.44
CA GLY A 217 -3.76 15.40 15.73
C GLY A 217 -3.14 14.53 14.62
N PHE A 218 -2.89 15.09 13.43
CA PHE A 218 -2.13 14.37 12.39
C PHE A 218 -0.62 14.41 12.70
N SER A 219 0.06 13.30 12.43
CA SER A 219 1.52 13.29 12.49
C SER A 219 2.11 14.06 11.31
N THR A 220 3.03 14.98 11.59
CA THR A 220 3.72 15.80 10.59
C THR A 220 5.24 15.70 10.65
N GLY A 221 5.76 14.83 11.53
CA GLY A 221 7.19 14.64 11.74
C GLY A 221 7.90 13.91 10.58
N ASP A 222 7.15 13.21 9.74
CA ASP A 222 7.61 12.63 8.48
C ASP A 222 6.62 13.00 7.38
N THR A 223 7.05 13.82 6.43
CA THR A 223 6.21 14.32 5.33
C THR A 223 6.43 13.58 4.01
N TRP A 224 7.42 12.67 3.94
CA TRP A 224 7.88 12.09 2.69
C TRP A 224 7.74 10.59 2.63
N GLN A 225 7.83 9.89 3.76
CA GLN A 225 7.86 8.44 3.80
C GLN A 225 6.62 7.89 4.53
N ASP A 226 6.79 6.83 5.30
CA ASP A 226 5.70 5.99 5.82
C ASP A 226 4.79 6.78 6.80
N GLY A 227 5.29 7.86 7.40
CA GLY A 227 4.51 8.75 8.27
C GLY A 227 3.75 9.88 7.54
N ALA A 228 3.87 9.99 6.21
CA ALA A 228 3.29 11.09 5.46
C ALA A 228 1.76 11.15 5.56
N LEU A 229 1.21 12.37 5.47
CA LEU A 229 -0.23 12.65 5.59
C LEU A 229 -1.08 11.79 4.66
N ARG A 230 -0.64 11.59 3.41
CA ARG A 230 -1.34 10.77 2.41
C ARG A 230 -1.61 9.33 2.87
N TYR A 231 -0.68 8.69 3.59
CA TYR A 231 -0.88 7.32 4.09
C TYR A 231 -1.84 7.30 5.28
N GLN A 232 -1.75 8.29 6.18
CA GLN A 232 -2.70 8.46 7.29
C GLN A 232 -4.12 8.66 6.74
N ILE A 233 -4.27 9.55 5.75
CA ILE A 233 -5.55 9.86 5.10
C ILE A 233 -6.12 8.62 4.39
N CYS A 234 -5.33 7.96 3.54
CA CYS A 234 -5.81 6.77 2.81
C CYS A 234 -6.19 5.63 3.75
N THR A 235 -5.38 5.35 4.77
CA THR A 235 -5.69 4.28 5.73
C THR A 235 -7.01 4.55 6.45
N MET A 236 -7.23 5.79 6.95
CA MET A 236 -8.50 6.16 7.58
C MET A 236 -9.66 6.09 6.59
N SER A 237 -9.47 6.60 5.37
CA SER A 237 -10.49 6.59 4.33
C SER A 237 -10.93 5.16 3.99
N TRP A 238 -9.97 4.23 3.84
CA TRP A 238 -10.27 2.83 3.53
C TRP A 238 -10.92 2.13 4.71
N ASN A 239 -10.41 2.32 5.93
CA ASN A 239 -11.00 1.70 7.13
C ASN A 239 -12.45 2.16 7.36
N LEU A 240 -12.73 3.46 7.20
CA LEU A 240 -14.10 3.98 7.28
C LEU A 240 -15.00 3.41 6.18
N ALA A 241 -14.52 3.27 4.95
CA ALA A 241 -15.27 2.63 3.87
C ALA A 241 -15.51 1.13 4.14
N PHE A 242 -14.51 0.42 4.68
CA PHE A 242 -14.67 -0.99 5.06
C PHE A 242 -15.65 -1.16 6.22
N GLY A 243 -15.59 -0.32 7.25
CA GLY A 243 -16.57 -0.30 8.34
C GLY A 243 -17.98 0.02 7.85
N GLN A 244 -18.11 0.97 6.91
CA GLN A 244 -19.38 1.25 6.25
C GLN A 244 -19.90 0.02 5.49
N TYR A 245 -19.06 -0.63 4.69
CA TYR A 245 -19.46 -1.80 3.92
C TYR A 245 -19.79 -3.02 4.78
N THR A 246 -19.09 -3.22 5.89
CA THR A 246 -19.18 -4.45 6.69
C THR A 246 -20.14 -4.37 7.86
N GLN A 247 -20.34 -3.20 8.48
CA GLN A 247 -21.11 -3.07 9.73
C GLN A 247 -22.14 -1.93 9.70
N LEU A 248 -21.91 -0.92 8.87
CA LEU A 248 -22.74 0.29 8.79
C LEU A 248 -23.32 0.56 7.38
N PRO A 249 -23.74 -0.45 6.58
CA PRO A 249 -24.15 -0.21 5.20
C PRO A 249 -25.39 0.70 5.07
N ALA A 250 -26.21 0.80 6.13
CA ALA A 250 -27.38 1.67 6.19
C ALA A 250 -27.14 2.95 7.01
N PHE A 251 -25.89 3.41 7.16
CA PHE A 251 -25.56 4.69 7.78
C PHE A 251 -24.74 5.57 6.87
N HIS A 252 -25.19 6.81 6.69
CA HIS A 252 -24.51 7.84 5.91
C HIS A 252 -24.03 8.96 6.84
N GLY A 253 -24.88 9.95 7.13
CA GLY A 253 -24.65 11.01 8.12
C GLY A 253 -23.21 11.52 8.20
N TYR A 254 -22.70 11.62 9.43
CA TYR A 254 -21.33 12.07 9.66
C TYR A 254 -20.27 11.12 9.08
N LEU A 255 -20.57 9.83 8.83
CA LEU A 255 -19.62 8.88 8.25
C LEU A 255 -19.34 9.18 6.78
N SER A 256 -20.37 9.52 6.00
CA SER A 256 -20.18 10.00 4.62
C SER A 256 -19.41 11.32 4.60
N THR A 257 -19.78 12.28 5.46
CA THR A 257 -19.05 13.55 5.60
C THR A 257 -17.58 13.34 5.96
N ALA A 258 -17.27 12.43 6.89
CA ALA A 258 -15.90 12.11 7.29
C ALA A 258 -15.07 11.57 6.11
N GLN A 259 -15.63 10.63 5.33
CA GLN A 259 -14.94 10.08 4.16
C GLN A 259 -14.73 11.14 3.07
N GLU A 260 -15.73 11.98 2.80
CA GLU A 260 -15.60 13.10 1.86
C GLU A 260 -14.52 14.10 2.31
N ASN A 261 -14.50 14.46 3.59
CA ASN A 261 -13.48 15.36 4.14
C ASN A 261 -12.07 14.77 4.01
N LEU A 262 -11.89 13.46 4.22
CA LEU A 262 -10.61 12.80 4.01
C LEU A 262 -10.16 12.87 2.54
N ILE A 263 -11.07 12.66 1.60
CA ILE A 263 -10.78 12.82 0.15
C ILE A 263 -10.41 14.27 -0.17
N ARG A 264 -11.10 15.25 0.42
CA ARG A 264 -10.77 16.69 0.27
C ARG A 264 -9.42 17.05 0.90
N LYS A 265 -9.08 16.46 2.05
CA LYS A 265 -7.74 16.57 2.65
C LYS A 265 -6.67 15.96 1.75
N HIS A 266 -7.01 14.91 1.00
CA HIS A 266 -6.07 14.25 0.10
C HIS A 266 -5.63 15.16 -1.07
N VAL A 267 -6.54 15.99 -1.59
CA VAL A 267 -6.23 16.98 -2.63
C VAL A 267 -5.69 18.31 -2.08
N ASP A 268 -5.62 18.47 -0.76
CA ASP A 268 -5.00 19.64 -0.14
C ASP A 268 -3.49 19.67 -0.41
N ARG A 269 -2.96 20.85 -0.74
CA ARG A 269 -1.55 21.05 -1.11
C ARG A 269 -0.56 20.51 -0.10
N LYS A 270 -0.87 20.53 1.20
CA LYS A 270 0.00 20.00 2.26
C LYS A 270 0.24 18.50 2.11
N THR A 271 -0.67 17.79 1.46
CA THR A 271 -0.58 16.34 1.24
C THR A 271 0.36 15.98 0.09
N TRP A 272 0.46 16.81 -0.95
CA TRP A 272 1.10 16.43 -2.22
C TRP A 272 2.19 17.39 -2.74
N ASN A 273 2.44 18.54 -2.08
CA ASN A 273 3.45 19.51 -2.51
C ASN A 273 4.87 18.94 -2.60
N TYR A 274 5.15 17.84 -1.89
CA TYR A 274 6.41 17.10 -1.95
C TYR A 274 6.77 16.69 -3.39
N TRP A 275 5.76 16.46 -4.23
CA TRP A 275 5.95 15.98 -5.60
C TRP A 275 6.75 16.95 -6.47
N PHE A 276 6.59 18.26 -6.26
CA PHE A 276 7.36 19.26 -7.02
C PHE A 276 8.87 19.04 -6.87
N TRP A 277 9.30 18.77 -5.64
CA TRP A 277 10.70 18.54 -5.34
C TRP A 277 11.19 17.18 -5.85
N GLU A 278 10.38 16.13 -5.67
CA GLU A 278 10.69 14.80 -6.19
C GLU A 278 10.84 14.81 -7.71
N SER A 279 9.91 15.43 -8.42
CA SER A 279 9.98 15.57 -9.87
C SER A 279 11.19 16.41 -10.30
N LEU A 280 11.52 17.48 -9.58
CA LEU A 280 12.68 18.31 -9.89
C LEU A 280 13.99 17.52 -9.84
N TRP A 281 14.28 16.81 -8.75
CA TRP A 281 15.57 16.12 -8.63
C TRP A 281 15.57 14.72 -9.27
N GLY A 282 14.42 14.07 -9.38
CA GLY A 282 14.31 12.69 -9.85
C GLY A 282 13.90 12.56 -11.32
N ASN A 283 13.03 13.44 -11.79
CA ASN A 283 12.63 13.51 -13.20
C ASN A 283 13.29 14.65 -13.97
N LEU A 284 14.01 15.56 -13.28
CA LEU A 284 14.60 16.76 -13.87
C LEU A 284 13.53 17.66 -14.51
N LYS A 285 12.35 17.74 -13.87
CA LYS A 285 11.20 18.50 -14.35
C LYS A 285 10.62 19.39 -13.25
N LEU A 286 10.28 20.62 -13.62
CA LEU A 286 9.49 21.52 -12.77
C LEU A 286 8.00 21.19 -12.92
N GLU A 287 7.60 20.02 -12.41
CA GLU A 287 6.22 19.55 -12.46
C GLU A 287 5.49 19.88 -11.16
N LYS A 288 4.40 20.65 -11.25
CA LYS A 288 3.55 20.99 -10.11
C LYS A 288 2.31 20.10 -10.02
N ASN A 289 1.91 19.48 -11.13
CA ASN A 289 0.77 18.58 -11.16
C ASN A 289 1.17 17.21 -10.58
N PRO A 290 0.62 16.80 -9.43
CA PRO A 290 1.07 15.60 -8.75
C PRO A 290 0.52 14.29 -9.34
N VAL A 291 -0.34 14.38 -10.36
CA VAL A 291 -1.04 13.23 -10.97
C VAL A 291 -0.54 12.91 -12.38
N ALA A 292 -0.16 13.94 -13.16
CA ALA A 292 0.10 13.80 -14.60
C ALA A 292 1.26 12.84 -14.95
N THR A 293 2.18 12.59 -14.03
CA THR A 293 3.34 11.71 -14.23
C THR A 293 3.70 11.01 -12.94
N ASP A 294 3.93 9.70 -13.00
CA ASP A 294 4.42 8.88 -11.88
C ASP A 294 3.47 9.00 -10.66
N ASN A 295 4.00 9.03 -9.44
CA ASN A 295 3.27 9.26 -8.21
C ASN A 295 2.03 8.38 -8.03
N ILE A 296 2.15 7.09 -8.40
CA ILE A 296 1.05 6.13 -8.30
C ILE A 296 0.52 6.00 -6.87
N MET A 297 1.36 6.21 -5.87
CA MET A 297 0.91 6.12 -4.49
C MET A 297 -0.07 7.23 -4.15
N LEU A 298 0.06 8.44 -4.71
CA LEU A 298 -0.96 9.46 -4.54
C LEU A 298 -2.21 9.12 -5.38
N SER A 299 -2.05 8.99 -6.70
CA SER A 299 -3.17 8.87 -7.63
C SER A 299 -3.93 7.54 -7.50
N GLY A 300 -3.21 6.43 -7.37
CA GLY A 300 -3.78 5.11 -7.20
C GLY A 300 -4.43 4.91 -5.83
N PHE A 301 -3.82 5.39 -4.74
CA PHE A 301 -4.42 5.20 -3.41
C PHE A 301 -5.64 6.09 -3.21
N MET A 302 -5.60 7.32 -3.74
CA MET A 302 -6.77 8.18 -3.79
C MET A 302 -7.88 7.57 -4.65
N GLY A 303 -7.54 6.94 -5.78
CA GLY A 303 -8.50 6.20 -6.60
C GLY A 303 -9.18 5.06 -5.84
N VAL A 304 -8.44 4.31 -5.01
CA VAL A 304 -9.05 3.32 -4.11
C VAL A 304 -9.93 3.98 -3.05
N SER A 305 -9.51 5.10 -2.45
CA SER A 305 -10.35 5.86 -1.51
C SER A 305 -11.69 6.28 -2.13
N LEU A 306 -11.66 6.80 -3.36
CA LEU A 306 -12.85 7.19 -4.11
C LEU A 306 -13.74 5.98 -4.41
N GLY A 307 -13.19 4.92 -5.00
CA GLY A 307 -13.94 3.73 -5.40
C GLY A 307 -14.51 2.93 -4.23
N LEU A 308 -13.79 2.84 -3.11
CA LEU A 308 -14.30 2.18 -1.89
C LEU A 308 -15.43 2.99 -1.26
N PHE A 309 -15.30 4.32 -1.18
CA PHE A 309 -16.36 5.19 -0.68
C PHE A 309 -17.61 5.13 -1.55
N GLU A 310 -17.46 5.19 -2.88
CA GLU A 310 -18.58 5.04 -3.82
C GLU A 310 -19.27 3.69 -3.69
N THR A 311 -18.47 2.63 -3.48
CA THR A 311 -19.00 1.30 -3.24
C THR A 311 -19.75 1.21 -1.91
N ALA A 312 -19.17 1.70 -0.82
CA ALA A 312 -19.73 1.52 0.51
C ALA A 312 -20.95 2.42 0.78
N SER A 313 -20.95 3.64 0.24
CA SER A 313 -22.05 4.61 0.39
C SER A 313 -23.12 4.53 -0.70
N GLY A 314 -22.78 3.96 -1.86
CA GLY A 314 -23.63 4.03 -3.05
C GLY A 314 -23.81 5.45 -3.60
N THR A 315 -22.92 6.39 -3.27
CA THR A 315 -22.95 7.78 -3.74
C THR A 315 -21.64 8.18 -4.42
N SER A 316 -21.68 9.09 -5.39
CA SER A 316 -20.51 9.51 -6.17
C SER A 316 -20.35 11.04 -6.23
N PRO A 317 -20.16 11.74 -5.10
CA PRO A 317 -20.05 13.20 -5.06
C PRO A 317 -18.83 13.76 -5.81
N PHE A 318 -17.84 12.91 -6.13
CA PHE A 318 -16.63 13.28 -6.86
C PHE A 318 -16.64 12.89 -8.34
N ALA A 319 -17.76 12.36 -8.86
CA ALA A 319 -17.93 12.08 -10.29
C ALA A 319 -18.09 13.36 -11.12
N GLY A 320 -18.56 14.44 -10.49
CA GLY A 320 -18.76 15.73 -11.15
C GLY A 320 -17.46 16.34 -11.70
N LYS A 321 -17.61 17.17 -12.73
CA LYS A 321 -16.51 17.93 -13.32
C LYS A 321 -15.81 18.78 -12.25
N ASP A 322 -14.48 18.77 -12.26
CA ASP A 322 -13.59 19.57 -11.40
C ASP A 322 -13.77 19.33 -9.88
N ALA A 323 -14.48 18.26 -9.48
CA ALA A 323 -14.77 17.93 -8.08
C ALA A 323 -13.50 17.66 -7.24
N LEU A 324 -12.38 17.33 -7.91
CA LEU A 324 -11.07 17.05 -7.34
C LEU A 324 -10.06 18.05 -7.91
N THR A 325 -9.98 19.25 -7.31
CA THR A 325 -9.06 20.29 -7.78
C THR A 325 -7.80 20.36 -6.92
N PHE A 326 -6.66 19.96 -7.49
CA PHE A 326 -5.34 20.08 -6.86
C PHE A 326 -4.82 21.50 -7.06
N ARG A 327 -5.00 22.36 -6.06
CA ARG A 327 -4.60 23.76 -6.12
C ARG A 327 -3.18 23.97 -5.61
N TRP A 328 -2.28 24.47 -6.46
CA TRP A 328 -0.93 24.85 -6.05
C TRP A 328 -0.90 26.26 -5.47
N ASP A 329 -1.56 27.22 -6.11
CA ASP A 329 -1.73 28.61 -5.66
C ASP A 329 -3.00 29.21 -6.31
N GLU A 330 -3.22 30.52 -6.15
CA GLU A 330 -4.39 31.21 -6.72
C GLU A 330 -4.47 31.12 -8.25
N LYS A 331 -3.32 31.03 -8.93
CA LYS A 331 -3.21 31.04 -10.40
C LYS A 331 -3.03 29.65 -11.00
N THR A 332 -2.65 28.68 -10.20
CA THR A 332 -2.24 27.34 -10.64
C THR A 332 -3.09 26.29 -9.94
N ALA A 333 -3.93 25.60 -10.70
CA ALA A 333 -4.73 24.48 -10.23
C ALA A 333 -4.89 23.41 -11.32
N PHE A 334 -5.03 22.16 -10.89
CA PHE A 334 -5.21 20.99 -11.75
C PHE A 334 -6.54 20.32 -11.40
N PRO A 335 -7.61 20.59 -12.18
CA PRO A 335 -8.93 20.06 -11.89
C PRO A 335 -9.10 18.65 -12.47
N TYR A 336 -9.78 17.79 -11.72
CA TYR A 336 -10.16 16.43 -12.12
C TYR A 336 -11.58 16.12 -11.62
N SER A 337 -12.29 15.24 -12.32
CA SER A 337 -13.29 14.32 -11.74
C SER A 337 -12.62 12.99 -11.37
N HIS A 338 -13.36 12.11 -10.68
CA HIS A 338 -12.91 10.73 -10.43
C HIS A 338 -12.47 10.03 -11.74
N GLU A 339 -13.27 10.12 -12.81
CA GLU A 339 -12.96 9.53 -14.11
C GLU A 339 -11.66 10.08 -14.73
N THR A 340 -11.52 11.41 -14.81
CA THR A 340 -10.32 12.02 -15.42
C THR A 340 -9.05 11.77 -14.61
N LEU A 341 -9.16 11.59 -13.29
CA LEU A 341 -8.05 11.14 -12.43
C LEU A 341 -7.63 9.72 -12.80
N MET A 342 -8.60 8.81 -13.01
CA MET A 342 -8.32 7.43 -13.42
C MET A 342 -7.78 7.33 -14.85
N ASP A 343 -8.19 8.21 -15.75
CA ASP A 343 -7.59 8.31 -17.08
C ASP A 343 -6.09 8.65 -17.00
N GLU A 344 -5.65 9.50 -16.06
CA GLU A 344 -4.22 9.75 -15.84
C GLU A 344 -3.47 8.51 -15.33
N VAL A 345 -4.10 7.70 -14.47
CA VAL A 345 -3.56 6.41 -14.02
C VAL A 345 -3.39 5.46 -15.21
N VAL A 346 -4.40 5.35 -16.08
CA VAL A 346 -4.31 4.56 -17.34
C VAL A 346 -3.19 5.07 -18.23
N LYS A 347 -3.08 6.40 -18.45
CA LYS A 347 -2.01 7.01 -19.25
C LYS A 347 -0.63 6.67 -18.68
N ASN A 348 -0.46 6.68 -17.37
CA ASN A 348 0.81 6.34 -16.74
C ASN A 348 1.15 4.86 -16.87
N PHE A 349 0.20 3.93 -16.70
CA PHE A 349 0.45 2.50 -16.97
C PHE A 349 0.93 2.27 -18.40
N ARG A 350 0.30 2.92 -19.39
CA ARG A 350 0.66 2.81 -20.81
C ARG A 350 1.97 3.52 -21.18
N ARG A 351 2.38 4.52 -20.39
CA ARG A 351 3.60 5.30 -20.64
C ARG A 351 4.86 4.46 -20.55
N TYR A 352 4.85 3.45 -19.69
CA TYR A 352 6.01 2.62 -19.42
C TYR A 352 5.93 1.31 -20.20
N ASP A 353 7.01 0.94 -20.88
CA ASP A 353 7.17 -0.35 -21.58
C ASP A 353 7.01 -1.56 -20.64
N ILE A 354 7.36 -1.39 -19.37
CA ILE A 354 7.12 -2.40 -18.33
C ILE A 354 5.66 -2.40 -17.84
N GLY A 355 4.75 -1.60 -18.38
CA GLY A 355 3.32 -1.60 -18.04
C GLY A 355 2.95 -1.20 -16.61
N TRP A 356 3.94 -1.00 -15.74
CA TRP A 356 3.83 -0.53 -14.36
C TRP A 356 4.59 0.79 -14.24
N PHE A 357 4.11 1.69 -13.39
CA PHE A 357 4.68 3.04 -13.28
C PHE A 357 5.18 3.39 -11.87
N PRO A 358 6.09 4.36 -11.77
CA PRO A 358 6.77 4.69 -10.51
C PRO A 358 5.87 5.34 -9.44
N CYS A 359 6.23 5.09 -8.18
CA CYS A 359 5.76 5.84 -7.01
C CYS A 359 6.62 7.10 -6.88
N GLU A 360 7.80 6.98 -6.26
CA GLU A 360 8.85 7.97 -6.37
C GLU A 360 9.45 7.91 -7.79
N PRO A 361 10.02 9.03 -8.29
CA PRO A 361 10.63 9.05 -9.61
C PRO A 361 11.57 7.87 -9.83
N ARG A 362 11.28 7.11 -10.89
CA ARG A 362 12.08 5.96 -11.36
C ARG A 362 12.04 4.70 -10.47
N TRP A 363 11.24 4.65 -9.41
CA TRP A 363 11.08 3.46 -8.57
C TRP A 363 9.67 2.89 -8.67
N ILE A 364 9.57 1.66 -9.21
CA ILE A 364 8.32 0.93 -9.37
C ILE A 364 8.14 0.02 -8.15
N TYR A 365 6.96 0.08 -7.53
CA TYR A 365 6.59 -0.77 -6.41
C TYR A 365 5.40 -1.64 -6.76
N SER A 366 5.51 -2.94 -6.49
CA SER A 366 4.44 -3.89 -6.79
C SER A 366 3.15 -3.56 -6.06
N MET A 367 3.24 -3.31 -4.75
CA MET A 367 2.10 -2.91 -3.92
C MET A 367 1.35 -1.71 -4.51
N CYS A 368 2.05 -0.65 -4.88
CA CYS A 368 1.40 0.56 -5.36
C CYS A 368 0.75 0.34 -6.74
N ASN A 369 1.33 -0.50 -7.59
CA ASN A 369 0.75 -0.84 -8.90
C ASN A 369 -0.47 -1.75 -8.77
N LEU A 370 -0.48 -2.67 -7.80
CA LEU A 370 -1.67 -3.46 -7.47
C LEU A 370 -2.79 -2.58 -6.92
N VAL A 371 -2.48 -1.60 -6.06
CA VAL A 371 -3.45 -0.61 -5.58
C VAL A 371 -4.00 0.22 -6.75
N GLY A 372 -3.13 0.74 -7.62
CA GLY A 372 -3.54 1.53 -8.79
C GLY A 372 -4.43 0.73 -9.75
N ARG A 373 -4.16 -0.57 -9.96
CA ARG A 373 -5.04 -1.44 -10.74
C ARG A 373 -6.40 -1.63 -10.06
N THR A 374 -6.43 -1.83 -8.74
CA THR A 374 -7.69 -1.95 -8.00
C THR A 374 -8.52 -0.67 -8.05
N ALA A 375 -7.89 0.50 -8.06
CA ALA A 375 -8.59 1.77 -8.27
C ALA A 375 -9.35 1.80 -9.60
N LEU A 376 -8.71 1.38 -10.69
CA LEU A 376 -9.36 1.28 -12.01
C LEU A 376 -10.51 0.26 -11.98
N ALA A 377 -10.33 -0.89 -11.33
CA ALA A 377 -11.36 -1.92 -11.22
C ALA A 377 -12.59 -1.44 -10.42
N LEU A 378 -12.38 -0.69 -9.33
CA LEU A 378 -13.47 -0.06 -8.59
C LEU A 378 -14.23 0.93 -9.46
N HIS A 379 -13.51 1.76 -10.24
CA HIS A 379 -14.14 2.72 -11.14
C HIS A 379 -14.98 2.01 -12.22
N ASP A 380 -14.42 1.01 -12.90
CA ASP A 380 -15.13 0.20 -13.90
C ASP A 380 -16.40 -0.43 -13.31
N ALA A 381 -16.30 -1.01 -12.11
CA ALA A 381 -17.41 -1.64 -11.42
C ALA A 381 -18.52 -0.68 -10.95
N ARG A 382 -18.25 0.62 -10.82
CA ARG A 382 -19.23 1.64 -10.37
C ARG A 382 -19.79 2.48 -11.49
N HIS A 383 -18.99 2.76 -12.50
CA HIS A 383 -19.35 3.68 -13.59
C HIS A 383 -19.56 2.97 -14.93
N GLY A 384 -19.34 1.65 -15.01
CA GLY A 384 -19.49 0.88 -16.25
C GLY A 384 -18.44 1.23 -17.31
N THR A 385 -17.29 1.76 -16.89
CA THR A 385 -16.17 2.07 -17.79
C THR A 385 -15.32 0.84 -18.11
N ASP A 386 -14.35 1.00 -19.01
CA ASP A 386 -13.36 -0.02 -19.38
C ASP A 386 -11.91 0.50 -19.21
N MET A 387 -11.58 0.98 -18.02
CA MET A 387 -10.26 1.51 -17.70
C MET A 387 -9.21 0.40 -17.63
N ILE A 388 -9.57 -0.77 -17.08
CA ILE A 388 -8.68 -1.94 -17.06
C ILE A 388 -8.38 -2.42 -18.49
N GLY A 389 -9.38 -2.52 -19.37
CA GLY A 389 -9.16 -2.89 -20.77
C GLY A 389 -8.25 -1.90 -21.49
N LYS A 390 -8.38 -0.59 -21.21
CA LYS A 390 -7.47 0.44 -21.76
C LYS A 390 -6.01 0.29 -21.33
N VAL A 391 -5.72 -0.27 -20.16
CA VAL A 391 -4.34 -0.57 -19.73
C VAL A 391 -3.74 -1.70 -20.57
N GLY A 392 -4.54 -2.71 -20.90
CA GLY A 392 -4.17 -3.88 -21.69
C GLY A 392 -3.31 -4.90 -20.93
N ASP A 393 -2.95 -5.98 -21.63
CA ASP A 393 -2.34 -7.18 -21.03
C ASP A 393 -0.94 -6.97 -20.43
N ARG A 394 -0.29 -5.84 -20.73
CA ARG A 394 1.08 -5.58 -20.29
C ARG A 394 1.21 -5.55 -18.78
N PHE A 395 0.16 -5.13 -18.05
CA PHE A 395 0.16 -5.16 -16.60
C PHE A 395 0.34 -6.59 -16.07
N GLU A 396 -0.47 -7.54 -16.54
CA GLU A 396 -0.44 -8.94 -16.06
C GLU A 396 0.84 -9.65 -16.47
N GLN A 397 1.28 -9.43 -17.73
CA GLN A 397 2.56 -9.94 -18.20
C GLN A 397 3.73 -9.45 -17.34
N THR A 398 3.64 -8.26 -16.77
CA THR A 398 4.71 -7.70 -15.93
C THR A 398 4.79 -8.40 -14.59
N MET A 399 3.64 -8.68 -13.96
CA MET A 399 3.58 -9.48 -12.75
C MET A 399 4.30 -10.83 -12.94
N GLU A 400 3.95 -11.56 -14.00
CA GLU A 400 4.51 -12.89 -14.26
C GLU A 400 5.97 -12.87 -14.74
N GLN A 401 6.28 -12.02 -15.72
CA GLN A 401 7.58 -12.07 -16.42
C GLN A 401 8.66 -11.28 -15.68
N GLU A 402 8.30 -10.13 -15.11
CA GLU A 402 9.28 -9.19 -14.57
C GLU A 402 9.35 -9.23 -13.04
N MET A 403 8.21 -9.36 -12.36
CA MET A 403 8.11 -9.17 -10.91
C MET A 403 8.21 -10.48 -10.11
N MET A 404 7.58 -11.56 -10.57
CA MET A 404 7.67 -12.86 -9.92
C MET A 404 9.10 -13.44 -9.98
N MET A 405 9.57 -13.92 -8.84
CA MET A 405 10.87 -14.57 -8.65
C MET A 405 10.75 -16.10 -8.87
N ALA A 406 11.88 -16.79 -8.98
CA ALA A 406 11.89 -18.24 -9.26
C ALA A 406 11.36 -19.10 -8.10
N ASP A 407 11.27 -18.54 -6.90
CA ASP A 407 10.67 -19.12 -5.70
C ASP A 407 9.18 -18.73 -5.53
N GLY A 408 8.56 -18.07 -6.52
CA GLY A 408 7.14 -17.69 -6.50
C GLY A 408 6.83 -16.40 -5.74
N ARG A 409 7.81 -15.81 -5.06
CA ARG A 409 7.69 -14.52 -4.39
C ARG A 409 7.71 -13.35 -5.37
N VAL A 410 7.41 -12.14 -4.89
CA VAL A 410 7.26 -10.95 -5.73
C VAL A 410 8.35 -9.91 -5.42
N LYS A 411 8.97 -9.35 -6.46
CA LYS A 411 9.85 -8.19 -6.33
C LYS A 411 9.04 -6.97 -5.91
N VAL A 412 9.38 -6.41 -4.76
CA VAL A 412 8.63 -5.29 -4.20
C VAL A 412 9.07 -3.94 -4.74
N CYS A 413 10.36 -3.75 -5.01
CA CYS A 413 10.91 -2.48 -5.49
C CYS A 413 11.88 -2.72 -6.66
N THR A 414 11.58 -2.09 -7.80
CA THR A 414 12.37 -2.20 -9.04
C THR A 414 12.63 -0.83 -9.66
N SER A 415 13.88 -0.53 -9.97
CA SER A 415 14.26 0.68 -10.71
C SER A 415 13.79 0.60 -12.15
N SER A 416 12.96 1.56 -12.57
CA SER A 416 12.45 1.68 -13.93
C SER A 416 13.57 1.82 -14.98
N PRO A 417 14.57 2.72 -14.85
CA PRO A 417 15.61 2.89 -15.87
C PRO A 417 16.67 1.78 -15.86
N PHE A 418 17.01 1.24 -14.68
CA PHE A 418 18.18 0.35 -14.54
C PHE A 418 17.82 -1.13 -14.31
N GLY A 419 16.60 -1.42 -13.87
CA GLY A 419 16.18 -2.78 -13.53
C GLY A 419 16.75 -3.32 -12.21
N PHE A 420 17.35 -2.47 -11.38
CA PHE A 420 17.80 -2.87 -10.05
C PHE A 420 16.63 -3.22 -9.16
N THR A 421 16.82 -4.23 -8.32
CA THR A 421 15.89 -4.59 -7.26
C THR A 421 16.49 -4.26 -5.91
N VAL A 422 15.65 -3.97 -4.92
CA VAL A 422 16.09 -3.83 -3.53
C VAL A 422 15.59 -5.05 -2.74
N PRO A 423 16.41 -6.12 -2.59
CA PRO A 423 15.92 -7.39 -2.05
C PRO A 423 15.40 -7.31 -0.62
N SER A 424 15.94 -6.40 0.21
CA SER A 424 15.48 -6.23 1.59
C SER A 424 14.04 -5.73 1.69
N LEU A 425 13.49 -5.08 0.66
CA LEU A 425 12.11 -4.61 0.65
C LEU A 425 11.11 -5.69 0.20
N SER A 426 11.58 -6.70 -0.54
CA SER A 426 10.82 -7.92 -0.79
C SER A 426 10.88 -8.74 0.48
N GLY A 427 10.06 -8.39 1.47
CA GLY A 427 9.95 -9.05 2.78
C GLY A 427 8.48 -9.27 3.13
N LEU A 428 8.23 -9.65 4.38
CA LEU A 428 6.88 -9.95 4.86
C LEU A 428 5.95 -8.75 4.66
N PHE A 429 6.37 -7.55 5.04
CA PHE A 429 5.57 -6.32 4.92
C PHE A 429 5.20 -6.04 3.46
N GLY A 430 6.20 -6.02 2.58
CA GLY A 430 6.02 -5.60 1.20
C GLY A 430 5.18 -6.56 0.36
N GLU A 431 5.18 -7.85 0.68
CA GLU A 431 4.44 -8.84 -0.09
C GLU A 431 3.02 -9.10 0.46
N THR A 432 2.84 -9.11 1.79
CA THR A 432 1.51 -9.31 2.40
C THR A 432 0.55 -8.16 2.10
N TRP A 433 1.03 -6.93 2.06
CA TRP A 433 0.21 -5.77 1.69
C TRP A 433 -0.46 -5.94 0.31
N GLY A 434 0.25 -6.53 -0.66
CA GLY A 434 -0.23 -6.71 -2.03
C GLY A 434 -1.36 -7.74 -2.14
N ILE A 435 -1.48 -8.67 -1.19
CA ILE A 435 -2.43 -9.80 -1.25
C ILE A 435 -3.86 -9.30 -1.39
N ARG A 436 -4.27 -8.35 -0.53
CA ARG A 436 -5.66 -7.86 -0.55
C ARG A 436 -6.06 -7.14 -1.82
N PHE A 437 -5.09 -6.68 -2.60
CA PHE A 437 -5.33 -6.04 -3.88
C PHE A 437 -5.22 -7.02 -5.05
N LEU A 438 -4.65 -8.22 -4.84
CA LEU A 438 -4.66 -9.31 -5.83
C LEU A 438 -5.98 -10.07 -5.83
N THR A 439 -6.62 -10.27 -4.67
CA THR A 439 -7.85 -11.09 -4.55
C THR A 439 -8.99 -10.70 -5.50
N PRO A 440 -9.24 -9.44 -5.88
CA PRO A 440 -10.31 -9.12 -6.82
C PRO A 440 -10.09 -9.68 -8.23
N HIS A 441 -8.84 -9.69 -8.72
CA HIS A 441 -8.52 -9.91 -10.13
C HIS A 441 -7.64 -11.13 -10.42
N ALA A 442 -6.82 -11.56 -9.46
CA ALA A 442 -5.93 -12.71 -9.56
C ALA A 442 -5.97 -13.54 -8.26
N PRO A 443 -7.14 -14.10 -7.87
CA PRO A 443 -7.30 -14.83 -6.62
C PRO A 443 -6.40 -16.07 -6.55
N ASP A 444 -6.10 -16.71 -7.67
CA ASP A 444 -5.17 -17.83 -7.78
C ASP A 444 -3.72 -17.42 -7.49
N GLN A 445 -3.29 -16.24 -7.95
CA GLN A 445 -1.99 -15.70 -7.62
C GLN A 445 -1.91 -15.26 -6.15
N ALA A 446 -3.00 -14.72 -5.59
CA ALA A 446 -3.09 -14.38 -4.17
C ALA A 446 -2.94 -15.63 -3.28
N GLU A 447 -3.63 -16.73 -3.62
CA GLU A 447 -3.49 -18.03 -2.97
C GLU A 447 -2.05 -18.54 -2.99
N ARG A 448 -1.42 -18.57 -4.18
CA ARG A 448 -0.04 -19.01 -4.30
C ARG A 448 0.90 -18.16 -3.45
N LEU A 449 0.79 -16.83 -3.56
CA LEU A 449 1.66 -15.92 -2.81
C LEU A 449 1.46 -16.10 -1.30
N TRP A 450 0.22 -16.18 -0.83
CA TRP A 450 -0.06 -16.38 0.59
C TRP A 450 0.54 -17.68 1.12
N GLN A 451 0.38 -18.79 0.41
CA GLN A 451 1.00 -20.06 0.80
C GLN A 451 2.53 -19.98 0.82
N VAL A 452 3.15 -19.33 -0.17
CA VAL A 452 4.61 -19.12 -0.19
C VAL A 452 5.05 -18.29 1.02
N LEU A 453 4.35 -17.21 1.35
CA LEU A 453 4.69 -16.37 2.51
C LEU A 453 4.52 -17.12 3.83
N LYS A 454 3.52 -18.01 3.95
CA LYS A 454 3.40 -18.89 5.12
C LYS A 454 4.60 -19.83 5.27
N GLN A 455 5.19 -20.32 4.17
CA GLN A 455 6.37 -21.17 4.26
C GLN A 455 7.67 -20.41 4.53
N ASP A 456 7.80 -19.18 4.00
CA ASP A 456 9.06 -18.44 4.04
C ASP A 456 9.16 -17.45 5.20
N PHE A 457 8.03 -16.96 5.72
CA PHE A 457 7.98 -15.85 6.68
C PHE A 457 7.16 -16.09 7.94
N ILE A 458 6.13 -16.93 7.91
CA ILE A 458 5.17 -17.05 9.00
C ILE A 458 5.20 -18.46 9.58
N ALA A 459 5.89 -18.66 10.70
CA ALA A 459 5.87 -19.91 11.42
C ALA A 459 4.90 -19.83 12.61
N ARG A 460 4.16 -20.91 12.85
CA ARG A 460 3.36 -21.05 14.08
C ARG A 460 4.21 -21.75 15.14
N ARG A 461 4.27 -21.18 16.33
CA ARG A 461 4.95 -21.76 17.48
C ARG A 461 4.04 -22.79 18.18
N PRO A 462 4.60 -23.75 18.95
CA PRO A 462 3.81 -24.72 19.69
C PRO A 462 2.84 -24.10 20.72
N ASP A 463 3.14 -22.89 21.19
CA ASP A 463 2.28 -22.12 22.12
C ASP A 463 1.11 -21.40 21.43
N GLY A 464 0.98 -21.54 20.10
CA GLY A 464 -0.07 -20.92 19.31
C GLY A 464 0.28 -19.57 18.71
N THR A 465 1.36 -18.92 19.16
CA THR A 465 1.80 -17.60 18.67
C THR A 465 2.49 -17.68 17.31
N LEU A 466 2.65 -16.53 16.65
CA LEU A 466 3.36 -16.43 15.37
C LEU A 466 4.82 -16.02 15.55
N ASP A 467 5.69 -16.61 14.75
CA ASP A 467 7.09 -16.25 14.60
C ASP A 467 7.34 -15.74 13.17
N PHE A 468 7.92 -14.55 13.06
CA PHE A 468 8.18 -13.93 11.76
C PHE A 468 9.66 -13.92 11.41
N LYS A 469 9.98 -14.36 10.20
CA LYS A 469 11.33 -14.22 9.63
C LYS A 469 11.51 -12.84 8.97
N LEU A 470 11.75 -11.81 9.76
CA LEU A 470 11.88 -10.44 9.26
C LEU A 470 13.20 -10.21 8.49
N LEU A 471 13.14 -9.50 7.36
CA LEU A 471 14.35 -9.14 6.61
C LEU A 471 15.00 -7.86 7.17
N PRO A 472 16.30 -7.90 7.52
CA PRO A 472 17.00 -6.72 8.04
C PRO A 472 17.19 -5.67 6.93
N LEU A 473 17.25 -4.39 7.34
CA LEU A 473 17.45 -3.24 6.43
C LEU A 473 16.34 -3.09 5.37
N GLY A 474 15.19 -3.73 5.61
CA GLY A 474 13.96 -3.65 4.83
C GLY A 474 12.82 -3.02 5.61
N TRP A 475 11.63 -2.92 5.00
CA TRP A 475 10.42 -2.42 5.67
C TRP A 475 10.04 -3.24 6.89
N ASP A 476 10.30 -4.56 6.87
CA ASP A 476 10.08 -5.47 7.99
C ASP A 476 10.77 -5.02 9.29
N THR A 477 11.87 -4.26 9.19
CA THR A 477 12.68 -3.82 10.33
C THR A 477 12.89 -2.30 10.36
N ARG A 478 12.24 -1.57 9.44
CA ARG A 478 12.42 -0.13 9.28
C ARG A 478 11.74 0.61 10.43
N LYS A 479 12.51 1.49 11.08
CA LYS A 479 12.01 2.41 12.11
C LYS A 479 11.71 3.77 11.48
N PRO A 480 10.50 4.33 11.63
CA PRO A 480 10.25 5.70 11.18
C PRO A 480 11.12 6.70 11.98
N ALA A 481 11.51 7.81 11.35
CA ALA A 481 12.58 8.69 11.82
C ALA A 481 12.35 9.38 13.20
N ASN A 482 11.17 9.25 13.80
CA ASN A 482 10.79 9.88 15.08
C ASN A 482 10.26 8.91 16.15
N PHE A 483 10.46 7.60 16.00
CA PHE A 483 10.14 6.64 17.06
C PHE A 483 11.37 6.36 17.93
N SER A 484 11.24 6.57 19.24
CA SER A 484 12.32 6.31 20.19
C SER A 484 12.77 4.84 20.12
N PHE A 485 14.07 4.58 20.31
CA PHE A 485 14.66 3.23 20.25
C PHE A 485 14.02 2.20 21.19
N ALA A 486 13.31 2.66 22.23
CA ALA A 486 12.64 1.83 23.23
C ALA A 486 11.23 1.36 22.82
N GLN A 487 10.65 1.87 21.73
CA GLN A 487 9.30 1.56 21.26
C GLN A 487 9.37 0.97 19.84
N TRP A 488 9.74 -0.31 19.75
CA TRP A 488 9.62 -1.07 18.51
C TRP A 488 8.14 -1.43 18.32
N PRO A 489 7.46 -1.08 17.22
CA PRO A 489 6.19 -1.72 16.92
C PRO A 489 6.46 -2.96 16.08
N GLU A 490 6.63 -4.11 16.74
CA GLU A 490 6.33 -5.43 16.13
C GLU A 490 4.90 -5.45 15.54
N LEU A 491 4.07 -4.46 15.88
CA LEU A 491 2.75 -4.21 15.33
C LEU A 491 2.72 -4.08 13.81
N ASN A 492 3.74 -3.55 13.14
CA ASN A 492 3.70 -3.37 11.69
C ASN A 492 3.61 -4.71 10.93
N PRO A 493 4.54 -5.67 11.09
CA PRO A 493 4.42 -6.98 10.45
C PRO A 493 3.15 -7.72 10.90
N LEU A 494 2.76 -7.65 12.18
CA LEU A 494 1.51 -8.22 12.67
C LEU A 494 0.28 -7.64 11.95
N THR A 495 0.22 -6.32 11.77
CA THR A 495 -0.91 -5.64 11.10
C THR A 495 -1.00 -6.05 9.64
N MET A 496 0.14 -6.13 8.93
CA MET A 496 0.13 -6.52 7.52
C MET A 496 -0.30 -7.98 7.32
N VAL A 497 0.16 -8.87 8.20
CA VAL A 497 -0.27 -10.28 8.22
C VAL A 497 -1.75 -10.38 8.53
N LEU A 498 -2.24 -9.64 9.54
CA LEU A 498 -3.65 -9.61 9.91
C LEU A 498 -4.52 -9.19 8.71
N TRP A 499 -4.18 -8.10 8.03
CA TRP A 499 -4.96 -7.61 6.90
C TRP A 499 -4.96 -8.56 5.71
N ALA A 500 -3.83 -9.19 5.40
CA ALA A 500 -3.77 -10.21 4.36
C ALA A 500 -4.60 -11.46 4.75
N ALA A 501 -4.45 -11.94 5.99
CA ALA A 501 -5.17 -13.10 6.50
C ALA A 501 -6.69 -12.86 6.55
N LEU A 502 -7.13 -11.66 6.95
CA LEU A 502 -8.54 -11.26 6.94
C LEU A 502 -9.13 -11.32 5.55
N GLU A 503 -8.47 -10.74 4.53
CA GLU A 503 -8.98 -10.81 3.16
C GLU A 503 -9.00 -12.27 2.65
N MET A 504 -7.94 -13.04 2.91
CA MET A 504 -7.83 -14.44 2.50
C MET A 504 -8.79 -15.36 3.26
N GLY A 505 -9.26 -14.96 4.44
CA GLY A 505 -10.10 -15.78 5.30
C GLY A 505 -9.36 -16.88 6.05
N ASP A 506 -8.07 -16.70 6.34
CA ASP A 506 -7.21 -17.67 7.04
C ASP A 506 -7.42 -17.57 8.56
N GLU A 507 -8.50 -18.18 9.07
CA GLU A 507 -8.93 -18.06 10.48
C GLU A 507 -7.84 -18.45 11.49
N GLU A 508 -7.00 -19.44 11.16
CA GLU A 508 -5.90 -19.86 12.03
C GLU A 508 -4.89 -18.70 12.24
N ILE A 509 -4.47 -18.07 11.13
CA ILE A 509 -3.53 -16.94 11.18
C ILE A 509 -4.22 -15.70 11.76
N ILE A 510 -5.50 -15.46 11.46
CA ILE A 510 -6.27 -14.35 12.03
C ILE A 510 -6.27 -14.45 13.56
N CYS A 511 -6.70 -15.59 14.12
CA CYS A 511 -6.76 -15.79 15.57
C CYS A 511 -5.38 -15.62 16.22
N ALA A 512 -4.35 -16.32 15.70
CA ALA A 512 -3.00 -16.24 16.26
C ALA A 512 -2.40 -14.82 16.20
N THR A 513 -2.67 -14.08 15.11
CA THR A 513 -2.19 -12.70 14.96
C THR A 513 -2.91 -11.76 15.93
N ARG A 514 -4.23 -11.89 16.06
CA ARG A 514 -5.03 -11.06 16.98
C ARG A 514 -4.64 -11.29 18.43
N GLU A 515 -4.50 -12.54 18.85
CA GLU A 515 -4.01 -12.90 20.19
C GLU A 515 -2.63 -12.30 20.46
N SER A 516 -1.71 -12.37 19.48
CA SER A 516 -0.37 -11.79 19.60
C SER A 516 -0.41 -10.26 19.74
N ILE A 517 -1.27 -9.59 18.97
CA ILE A 517 -1.43 -8.12 19.04
C ILE A 517 -1.94 -7.71 20.43
N ASP A 518 -3.01 -8.33 20.92
CA ASP A 518 -3.59 -7.94 22.20
C ASP A 518 -2.67 -8.26 23.39
N ALA A 519 -1.93 -9.37 23.31
CA ALA A 519 -0.93 -9.73 24.33
C ALA A 519 0.24 -8.74 24.40
N GLN A 520 0.64 -8.15 23.27
CA GLN A 520 1.77 -7.22 23.21
C GLN A 520 1.40 -5.74 23.43
N TYR A 521 0.20 -5.30 23.01
CA TYR A 521 -0.16 -3.87 22.90
C TYR A 521 -1.36 -3.42 23.73
N ASN A 522 -1.99 -4.32 24.49
CA ASN A 522 -3.22 -4.17 25.28
C ASN A 522 -4.46 -4.80 24.61
N PRO A 523 -5.39 -5.36 25.41
CA PRO A 523 -6.66 -5.88 24.92
C PRO A 523 -7.45 -4.86 24.08
N GLY A 524 -7.99 -5.31 22.94
CA GLY A 524 -8.77 -4.50 22.02
C GLY A 524 -7.95 -3.79 20.94
N MET A 525 -6.62 -3.90 20.95
CA MET A 525 -5.79 -3.37 19.87
C MET A 525 -6.00 -4.16 18.58
N ALA A 526 -6.19 -5.48 18.68
CA ALA A 526 -6.53 -6.32 17.52
C ALA A 526 -7.86 -5.90 16.88
N ASP A 527 -8.85 -5.53 17.71
CA ASP A 527 -10.14 -4.99 17.25
C ASP A 527 -9.97 -3.64 16.55
N ALA A 528 -9.17 -2.73 17.12
CA ALA A 528 -8.85 -1.44 16.51
C ALA A 528 -8.25 -1.56 15.10
N LEU A 529 -7.55 -2.67 14.80
CA LEU A 529 -6.90 -2.93 13.51
C LEU A 529 -7.75 -3.77 12.54
N THR A 530 -8.90 -4.28 12.96
CA THR A 530 -9.73 -5.21 12.18
C THR A 530 -10.93 -4.49 11.56
N TRP A 531 -10.78 -4.05 10.31
CA TRP A 531 -11.83 -3.35 9.55
C TRP A 531 -12.40 -4.15 8.39
N THR A 532 -11.74 -5.25 8.04
CA THR A 532 -12.09 -6.13 6.93
C THR A 532 -12.45 -7.51 7.46
N ARG A 533 -13.28 -8.23 6.71
CA ARG A 533 -13.50 -9.68 6.79
C ARG A 533 -12.98 -10.38 5.52
N ARG A 534 -13.19 -11.70 5.44
CA ARG A 534 -12.99 -12.49 4.22
C ARG A 534 -13.60 -11.79 3.01
N ASN A 535 -12.82 -11.73 1.93
CA ASN A 535 -13.18 -11.14 0.64
C ASN A 535 -13.60 -9.66 0.68
N THR A 536 -13.29 -8.85 1.69
CA THR A 536 -13.83 -7.48 1.75
C THR A 536 -13.46 -6.65 0.52
N VAL A 537 -12.18 -6.61 0.14
CA VAL A 537 -11.75 -5.85 -1.04
C VAL A 537 -12.29 -6.50 -2.31
N ARG A 538 -12.21 -7.83 -2.42
CA ARG A 538 -12.76 -8.60 -3.55
C ARG A 538 -14.26 -8.35 -3.75
N ASP A 539 -15.06 -8.45 -2.71
CA ASP A 539 -16.51 -8.28 -2.74
C ASP A 539 -16.88 -6.83 -3.08
N MET A 540 -16.17 -5.84 -2.52
CA MET A 540 -16.40 -4.43 -2.88
C MET A 540 -16.17 -4.17 -4.37
N VAL A 541 -15.11 -4.73 -4.96
CA VAL A 541 -14.84 -4.62 -6.40
C VAL A 541 -15.84 -5.42 -7.24
N ASN A 542 -16.02 -6.70 -6.94
CA ASN A 542 -16.70 -7.65 -7.83
C ASN A 542 -18.22 -7.74 -7.62
N LYS A 543 -18.71 -7.44 -6.41
CA LYS A 543 -20.13 -7.57 -6.04
C LYS A 543 -20.78 -6.23 -5.70
N GLY A 544 -20.06 -5.34 -5.01
CA GLY A 544 -20.61 -4.09 -4.50
C GLY A 544 -21.61 -4.29 -3.36
N LEU A 545 -22.56 -3.37 -3.20
CA LEU A 545 -23.62 -3.48 -2.20
C LEU A 545 -24.72 -4.47 -2.63
N PRO A 546 -25.24 -5.30 -1.72
CA PRO A 546 -26.50 -6.00 -1.90
C PRO A 546 -27.65 -5.04 -2.20
N GLU A 547 -28.64 -5.48 -2.97
CA GLU A 547 -29.77 -4.63 -3.39
C GLU A 547 -30.56 -4.07 -2.19
N ALA A 548 -30.79 -4.92 -1.17
CA ALA A 548 -31.42 -4.53 0.09
C ALA A 548 -30.74 -3.32 0.76
N TRP A 549 -29.40 -3.24 0.69
CA TRP A 549 -28.64 -2.14 1.30
C TRP A 549 -28.64 -0.89 0.42
N LYS A 550 -28.73 -1.06 -0.91
CA LYS A 550 -28.79 0.07 -1.85
C LYS A 550 -30.12 0.81 -1.76
N THR A 551 -31.24 0.10 -1.69
CA THR A 551 -32.57 0.72 -1.81
C THR A 551 -33.32 0.83 -0.49
N GLY A 552 -32.92 0.08 0.53
CA GLY A 552 -33.59 0.05 1.82
C GLY A 552 -33.47 1.35 2.62
N PRO A 553 -34.29 1.50 3.68
CA PRO A 553 -34.17 2.61 4.61
C PRO A 553 -32.78 2.74 5.22
N LEU A 554 -32.38 3.98 5.49
CA LEU A 554 -31.09 4.26 6.11
C LEU A 554 -31.19 5.38 7.15
N LEU A 555 -30.21 5.40 8.06
CA LEU A 555 -29.97 6.52 8.96
C LEU A 555 -29.14 7.58 8.20
N ALA A 556 -29.80 8.67 7.83
CA ALA A 556 -29.23 9.75 7.03
C ALA A 556 -28.57 10.81 7.90
N GLU A 557 -29.08 11.05 9.11
CA GLU A 557 -28.62 12.11 9.99
C GLU A 557 -28.54 11.62 11.44
N ALA A 558 -27.39 11.89 12.06
CA ALA A 558 -27.13 11.73 13.48
C ALA A 558 -26.02 12.72 13.86
N ARG A 559 -25.99 13.18 15.11
CA ARG A 559 -25.02 14.20 15.55
C ARG A 559 -23.80 13.57 16.21
N TYR A 560 -22.62 13.84 15.68
CA TYR A 560 -21.33 13.49 16.30
C TYR A 560 -20.81 14.67 17.15
N PRO A 561 -20.22 14.44 18.34
CA PRO A 561 -19.92 13.14 18.97
C PRO A 561 -21.07 12.59 19.84
N GLU A 562 -22.25 13.23 19.87
CA GLU A 562 -23.35 12.87 20.79
C GLU A 562 -23.86 11.43 20.58
N THR A 563 -24.02 11.02 19.32
CA THR A 563 -24.47 9.69 18.90
C THR A 563 -23.39 8.98 18.10
N ILE A 564 -23.01 7.78 18.53
CA ILE A 564 -22.07 6.90 17.83
C ILE A 564 -22.86 5.71 17.27
N VAL A 565 -22.92 5.61 15.96
CA VAL A 565 -23.57 4.49 15.26
C VAL A 565 -22.58 3.34 15.13
N THR A 566 -22.81 2.25 15.86
CA THR A 566 -21.90 1.08 15.93
C THR A 566 -22.41 -0.12 15.13
N ARG A 567 -23.65 -0.07 14.66
CA ARG A 567 -24.22 -0.97 13.64
C ARG A 567 -25.38 -0.29 12.91
N ALA A 568 -25.48 -0.47 11.59
CA ALA A 568 -26.62 0.02 10.82
C ALA A 568 -26.87 -0.84 9.57
N VAL A 569 -27.98 -1.57 9.54
CA VAL A 569 -28.28 -2.54 8.46
C VAL A 569 -29.75 -2.46 8.07
N SER A 570 -30.01 -2.50 6.77
CA SER A 570 -31.36 -2.66 6.22
C SER A 570 -31.52 -4.01 5.52
N ASP A 571 -32.70 -4.59 5.57
CA ASP A 571 -33.09 -5.76 4.79
C ASP A 571 -33.87 -5.38 3.51
N GLY A 572 -33.93 -4.08 3.20
CA GLY A 572 -34.70 -3.51 2.09
C GLY A 572 -36.04 -2.90 2.52
N ARG A 573 -36.57 -3.24 3.70
CA ARG A 573 -37.82 -2.68 4.24
C ARG A 573 -37.67 -2.15 5.66
N ASP A 574 -36.91 -2.84 6.47
CA ASP A 574 -36.68 -2.57 7.88
C ASP A 574 -35.28 -1.95 8.04
N LEU A 575 -35.06 -1.27 9.17
CA LEU A 575 -33.76 -0.69 9.52
C LEU A 575 -33.40 -1.04 10.96
N SER A 576 -32.31 -1.77 11.14
CA SER A 576 -31.74 -2.15 12.43
C SER A 576 -30.48 -1.35 12.75
N LEU A 577 -30.50 -0.63 13.87
CA LEU A 577 -29.41 0.20 14.36
C LEU A 577 -28.96 -0.23 15.75
N VAL A 578 -27.67 -0.06 16.01
CA VAL A 578 -27.14 0.02 17.38
C VAL A 578 -26.44 1.37 17.54
N LEU A 579 -26.87 2.12 18.55
CA LEU A 579 -26.45 3.47 18.85
C LEU A 579 -25.81 3.51 20.23
N ARG A 580 -24.78 4.33 20.40
CA ARG A 580 -24.13 4.57 21.69
C ARG A 580 -24.00 6.05 21.99
N ALA A 581 -24.21 6.42 23.24
CA ALA A 581 -23.97 7.77 23.70
C ALA A 581 -22.46 8.09 23.72
N GLY A 582 -22.06 9.23 23.15
CA GLY A 582 -20.64 9.59 23.10
C GLY A 582 -20.07 10.19 24.40
N GLN A 583 -20.91 10.83 25.20
CA GLN A 583 -20.57 11.47 26.50
C GLN A 583 -21.47 11.00 27.65
N GLY A 584 -22.70 10.57 27.36
CA GLY A 584 -23.67 10.06 28.34
C GLY A 584 -25.09 10.07 27.76
N PRO A 585 -26.07 9.44 28.43
CA PRO A 585 -27.44 9.36 27.94
C PRO A 585 -28.01 10.74 27.61
N ALA A 586 -28.69 10.85 26.48
CA ALA A 586 -29.20 12.11 25.96
C ALA A 586 -30.38 11.90 25.03
N ARG A 587 -31.23 12.92 24.90
CA ARG A 587 -32.24 12.97 23.85
C ARG A 587 -31.60 13.49 22.57
N VAL A 588 -31.69 12.72 21.49
CA VAL A 588 -31.01 12.99 20.22
C VAL A 588 -32.01 12.99 19.07
N ASP A 589 -31.73 13.78 18.04
CA ASP A 589 -32.52 13.78 16.82
C ASP A 589 -31.86 12.86 15.78
N LEU A 590 -32.67 11.92 15.26
CA LEU A 590 -32.28 10.97 14.22
C LEU A 590 -33.06 11.27 12.95
N GLY A 591 -32.37 11.40 11.82
CA GLY A 591 -32.97 11.59 10.50
C GLY A 591 -32.85 10.33 9.65
N PHE A 592 -33.96 9.87 9.12
CA PHE A 592 -34.07 8.70 8.26
C PHE A 592 -34.33 9.12 6.81
N ALA A 593 -33.82 8.33 5.86
CA ALA A 593 -34.10 8.49 4.44
C ALA A 593 -34.34 7.14 3.77
N ARG A 594 -34.80 7.17 2.51
CA ARG A 594 -35.17 5.98 1.72
C ARG A 594 -36.27 5.14 2.38
N LEU A 595 -37.11 5.78 3.19
CA LEU A 595 -38.36 5.17 3.66
C LEU A 595 -39.36 5.12 2.50
N ALA A 596 -40.29 4.18 2.54
CA ALA A 596 -41.40 4.14 1.59
C ALA A 596 -42.26 5.41 1.74
N PRO A 597 -42.42 6.24 0.70
CA PRO A 597 -43.13 7.51 0.82
C PRO A 597 -44.56 7.36 1.35
N GLY A 598 -44.92 8.19 2.35
CA GLY A 598 -46.24 8.18 2.99
C GLY A 598 -46.49 7.02 3.97
N ALA A 599 -45.61 6.01 4.02
CA ALA A 599 -45.76 4.88 4.93
C ALA A 599 -45.50 5.28 6.39
N ARG A 600 -46.18 4.60 7.30
CA ARG A 600 -45.92 4.71 8.75
C ARG A 600 -44.91 3.67 9.15
N TYR A 601 -44.02 4.05 10.07
CA TYR A 601 -43.03 3.17 10.66
C TYR A 601 -43.12 3.25 12.18
N ARG A 602 -42.77 2.14 12.84
CA ARG A 602 -42.72 2.01 14.29
C ARG A 602 -41.35 1.56 14.74
N VAL A 603 -40.84 2.17 15.80
CA VAL A 603 -39.66 1.69 16.53
C VAL A 603 -40.08 0.58 17.47
N VAL A 604 -39.55 -0.63 17.28
CA VAL A 604 -39.96 -1.83 18.03
C VAL A 604 -39.73 -1.67 19.54
N GLN A 605 -38.59 -1.08 19.93
CA GLN A 605 -38.15 -0.99 21.33
C GLN A 605 -38.94 0.04 22.15
N THR A 606 -39.35 1.15 21.55
CA THR A 606 -40.03 2.25 22.26
C THR A 606 -41.52 2.37 21.94
N GLY A 607 -41.98 1.74 20.85
CA GLY A 607 -43.33 1.92 20.32
C GLY A 607 -43.58 3.28 19.66
N GLN A 608 -42.56 4.15 19.59
CA GLN A 608 -42.66 5.43 18.89
C GLN A 608 -42.93 5.21 17.40
N GLU A 609 -43.73 6.08 16.81
CA GLU A 609 -44.07 6.02 15.41
C GLU A 609 -43.66 7.29 14.68
N LEU A 610 -43.34 7.13 13.41
CA LEU A 610 -43.06 8.22 12.49
C LEU A 610 -43.67 7.95 11.13
N GLN A 611 -44.00 9.01 10.39
CA GLN A 611 -44.51 8.92 9.04
C GLN A 611 -43.48 9.44 8.06
N ALA A 612 -43.21 8.66 7.01
CA ALA A 612 -42.33 9.08 5.94
C ALA A 612 -42.99 10.19 5.10
N GLY A 613 -42.26 11.27 4.86
CA GLY A 613 -42.63 12.33 3.94
C GLY A 613 -42.70 11.83 2.49
N PRO A 614 -43.17 12.69 1.56
CA PRO A 614 -43.24 12.35 0.13
C PRO A 614 -41.86 12.14 -0.51
N ASP A 615 -40.80 12.66 0.11
CA ASP A 615 -39.40 12.46 -0.28
C ASP A 615 -38.75 11.23 0.37
N GLY A 616 -39.53 10.42 1.09
CA GLY A 616 -39.04 9.23 1.80
C GLY A 616 -38.17 9.54 3.01
N LYS A 617 -38.28 10.76 3.57
CA LYS A 617 -37.55 11.18 4.78
C LYS A 617 -38.46 11.30 5.99
N ALA A 618 -37.89 11.14 7.18
CA ALA A 618 -38.55 11.40 8.45
C ALA A 618 -37.52 11.68 9.54
N ALA A 619 -37.95 12.34 10.62
CA ALA A 619 -37.11 12.60 11.79
C ALA A 619 -37.78 12.04 13.05
N LEU A 620 -36.96 11.64 14.02
CA LEU A 620 -37.40 11.13 15.32
C LEU A 620 -36.49 11.66 16.43
N ALA A 621 -37.10 12.24 17.46
CA ALA A 621 -36.40 12.49 18.72
C ALA A 621 -36.39 11.19 19.55
N PHE A 622 -35.19 10.68 19.82
CA PHE A 622 -34.96 9.38 20.46
C PHE A 622 -34.21 9.57 21.78
N ASP A 623 -34.65 8.89 22.84
CA ASP A 623 -33.96 8.89 24.13
C ASP A 623 -32.84 7.83 24.09
N LEU A 624 -31.62 8.28 23.86
CA LEU A 624 -30.42 7.44 23.74
C LEU A 624 -29.83 7.16 25.13
N ASP A 625 -29.68 5.89 25.46
CA ASP A 625 -28.93 5.44 26.63
C ASP A 625 -27.44 5.18 26.27
N MET A 626 -26.64 4.67 27.19
CA MET A 626 -25.25 4.29 26.95
C MET A 626 -25.09 3.37 25.73
N ARG A 627 -26.03 2.44 25.56
CA ARG A 627 -26.21 1.62 24.35
C ARG A 627 -27.70 1.40 24.12
N SER A 628 -28.18 1.71 22.92
CA SER A 628 -29.58 1.52 22.54
C SER A 628 -29.69 0.80 21.20
N GLU A 629 -30.63 -0.13 21.12
CA GLU A 629 -31.03 -0.77 19.87
C GLU A 629 -32.27 -0.07 19.34
N LEU A 630 -32.29 0.19 18.02
CA LEU A 630 -33.42 0.79 17.34
C LEU A 630 -33.72 -0.05 16.10
N HIS A 631 -34.88 -0.70 16.10
CA HIS A 631 -35.39 -1.44 14.95
C HIS A 631 -36.63 -0.75 14.42
N LEU A 632 -36.52 -0.16 13.23
CA LEU A 632 -37.59 0.55 12.55
C LEU A 632 -38.26 -0.37 11.53
N VAL A 633 -39.56 -0.61 11.72
CA VAL A 633 -40.36 -1.51 10.87
C VAL A 633 -41.58 -0.78 10.30
N PRO A 634 -42.02 -1.07 9.06
CA PRO A 634 -43.24 -0.49 8.51
C PRO A 634 -44.47 -1.00 9.26
N VAL A 635 -45.44 -0.11 9.48
CA VAL A 635 -46.75 -0.44 10.04
C VAL A 635 -47.69 -0.74 8.88
N SER A 636 -48.22 -1.96 8.86
CA SER A 636 -49.19 -2.44 7.85
C SER A 636 -50.51 -1.68 7.88
#